data_AF-A0AA88H5X8-F1
#
_entry.id   AF-A0AA88H5X8-F1
#
_cell.length_a   1.000
_cell.length_b   1.000
_cell.length_c   1.000
_cell.angle_alpha   90.00
_cell.angle_beta   90.00
_cell.angle_gamma   90.00
#
_symmetry.space_group_name_H-M   'P 1'
#
loop_
_entity.id
_entity.type
_entity.pdbx_description
1 polymer ?
#
loop_
_entity_poly.entity_id
_entity_poly.type
_entity_poly.pdbx_seq_one_letter_code
_entity_poly.pdbx_strand_id
1 'polypeptide(L)'
;MKRGARSRGSNFSGRGIGRGHDGTGRSRQNVMLNRGSSLPSRGVGRGALPAFNRRREFPKATIQDVEINPNRRFTYEEMKILENLGASEILQALTSKRKDFASIMEKEMNFDRYSQAMKLLGIVCDSEVPDLHEHLFIELLMMVKHSGLLRLFNGFITQAVAAKKIENDKLVQLHIDLVKFSQKFLDKTPTSACESIPECFFEMVIQLKMILQVNHYNIPESVYEEVRELNTHVETVRKCFVGSNDLEAEKKLRKLARAEEWSFMQPPDDFRSLSVVPTRDDILSPQKPFLRPAIVNSSYRSVDDYLDTHFRLLREDFIAPLRSGIQQYKKFKTENKHHRGRVDDLRLYFNVKFVEYDILQGTHLIHISTERLKNVVWENSKRLMHGSLLCLSKDDFCSFILATVVKRDPQLLEKEGTIHVRVEDLKDFKKYNSETFVMAESCVYFEVYRNVLRVLQQFKAETLPMEEIVLGKEAQGKLPLYLVNLKEEGKEVSYNLSMLSTSDDALLRNVDILRLEEVLSPEKLGFDRSQMQALKVALTQRLAIIQGPPGTGKTFIGLKVVQALLSNKQIWSVNKDSEEIQNPILIVCYTNHALDQFVEGILQFTKKAVRIGSRSKSEIVNDHSLYSLRTKSRENRVYVCNDAYHREKRSELKAVVEEVLVKDHLIHLVRRKVILHERYLSIAGCLSDEFLAIFEQQSKVR
;
A
#
# COMPACT_ATOMS: atom_id res chain seq x y z
N MET A 1 -64.42 2.78 19.77
CA MET A 1 -63.61 3.38 18.69
C MET A 1 -62.37 4.04 19.28
N LYS A 2 -61.24 3.32 19.36
CA LYS A 2 -59.90 3.84 19.72
C LYS A 2 -58.85 2.79 19.32
N ARG A 3 -57.75 3.23 18.71
CA ARG A 3 -56.39 2.64 18.54
C ARG A 3 -55.84 3.23 17.23
N GLY A 4 -54.67 3.85 17.13
CA GLY A 4 -53.43 3.71 17.90
C GLY A 4 -52.31 3.59 16.86
N ALA A 5 -51.45 4.61 16.77
CA ALA A 5 -50.42 4.75 15.75
C ALA A 5 -49.40 3.59 15.75
N ARG A 6 -48.97 3.17 14.55
CA ARG A 6 -47.81 2.27 14.36
C ARG A 6 -46.86 2.85 13.30
N SER A 7 -45.68 3.21 13.77
CA SER A 7 -44.47 3.45 12.99
C SER A 7 -43.95 2.15 12.38
N ARG A 8 -43.61 2.15 11.09
CA ARG A 8 -42.86 1.08 10.43
C ARG A 8 -41.42 1.53 10.21
N GLY A 9 -40.50 0.93 10.96
CA GLY A 9 -39.06 0.95 10.67
C GLY A 9 -38.71 -0.10 9.62
N SER A 10 -37.79 0.23 8.73
CA SER A 10 -37.23 -0.65 7.71
C SER A 10 -35.96 -1.34 8.21
N ASN A 11 -35.93 -2.66 8.01
CA ASN A 11 -34.89 -3.59 8.40
C ASN A 11 -33.59 -3.37 7.60
N PHE A 12 -32.44 -3.36 8.29
CA PHE A 12 -31.13 -3.69 7.73
C PHE A 12 -30.55 -4.86 8.54
N SER A 13 -30.30 -5.97 7.86
CA SER A 13 -29.81 -7.24 8.40
C SER A 13 -28.29 -7.23 8.52
N GLY A 14 -27.79 -7.19 9.76
CA GLY A 14 -26.40 -7.53 10.09
C GLY A 14 -26.28 -9.03 10.36
N ARG A 15 -25.35 -9.71 9.68
CA ARG A 15 -24.99 -11.11 9.98
C ARG A 15 -24.05 -11.13 11.19
N GLY A 16 -24.51 -11.77 12.27
CA GLY A 16 -23.73 -12.04 13.48
C GLY A 16 -22.82 -13.26 13.32
N ILE A 17 -21.66 -13.19 13.97
CA ILE A 17 -20.69 -14.28 14.14
C ILE A 17 -21.05 -15.01 15.43
N GLY A 18 -21.26 -16.33 15.32
CA GLY A 18 -21.56 -17.22 16.43
C GLY A 18 -20.33 -17.54 17.28
N ARG A 19 -20.55 -17.54 18.60
CA ARG A 19 -19.62 -18.00 19.64
C ARG A 19 -19.67 -19.53 19.74
N GLY A 20 -18.52 -20.15 19.97
CA GLY A 20 -18.39 -21.51 20.51
C GLY A 20 -17.60 -21.42 21.83
N HIS A 21 -18.18 -22.02 22.88
CA HIS A 21 -17.69 -22.08 24.26
C HIS A 21 -16.92 -23.40 24.49
N ASP A 22 -16.31 -23.49 25.68
CA ASP A 22 -15.67 -24.64 26.35
C ASP A 22 -14.12 -24.61 26.28
N GLY A 23 -13.35 -24.75 27.36
CA GLY A 23 -13.66 -25.02 28.76
C GLY A 23 -12.44 -25.66 29.45
N THR A 24 -11.87 -24.96 30.43
CA THR A 24 -11.16 -25.45 31.64
C THR A 24 -9.89 -26.32 31.54
N GLY A 25 -8.83 -25.91 32.28
CA GLY A 25 -7.73 -26.78 32.69
C GLY A 25 -6.56 -26.06 33.39
N ARG A 26 -6.64 -25.92 34.72
CA ARG A 26 -5.55 -25.50 35.65
C ARG A 26 -4.35 -26.47 35.52
N SER A 27 -3.07 -26.14 35.74
CA SER A 27 -2.46 -25.91 37.07
C SER A 27 -0.91 -25.84 36.99
N ARG A 28 -0.33 -24.93 37.79
CA ARG A 28 0.85 -25.06 38.68
C ARG A 28 2.32 -25.09 38.17
N GLN A 29 2.99 -24.03 38.63
CA GLN A 29 4.38 -23.83 39.09
C GLN A 29 5.18 -25.05 39.59
N ASN A 30 6.50 -25.05 39.30
CA ASN A 30 7.65 -25.06 40.23
C ASN A 30 8.95 -25.10 39.38
N VAL A 31 9.94 -24.20 39.45
CA VAL A 31 10.84 -23.72 40.53
C VAL A 31 12.06 -24.65 40.76
N MET A 32 13.26 -24.04 40.63
CA MET A 32 14.60 -24.43 41.16
C MET A 32 15.35 -25.60 40.48
N LEU A 33 16.69 -25.70 40.42
CA LEU A 33 17.86 -24.84 40.68
C LEU A 33 19.12 -25.59 40.20
N ASN A 34 20.15 -24.82 39.87
CA ASN A 34 21.59 -25.10 39.81
C ASN A 34 22.18 -26.39 40.44
N ARG A 35 23.21 -26.92 39.75
CA ARG A 35 24.61 -27.19 40.19
C ARG A 35 25.25 -28.08 39.10
N GLY A 36 26.44 -27.87 38.54
CA GLY A 36 27.68 -27.30 39.05
C GLY A 36 28.76 -28.40 39.00
N SER A 37 30.00 -28.02 38.64
CA SER A 37 31.26 -28.82 38.65
C SER A 37 31.51 -29.73 37.42
N SER A 38 32.72 -29.90 36.86
CA SER A 38 34.04 -29.26 37.05
C SER A 38 35.01 -29.82 35.99
N LEU A 39 35.90 -28.95 35.50
CA LEU A 39 37.17 -29.17 34.75
C LEU A 39 38.09 -30.24 35.40
N PRO A 40 39.13 -30.82 34.73
CA PRO A 40 40.31 -30.12 34.12
C PRO A 40 40.85 -30.72 32.79
N SER A 41 41.28 -29.95 31.79
CA SER A 41 42.55 -29.20 31.57
C SER A 41 43.87 -30.01 31.57
N ARG A 42 44.52 -30.05 30.40
CA ARG A 42 45.97 -30.17 30.06
C ARG A 42 46.05 -30.53 28.56
N GLY A 43 46.90 -29.99 27.67
CA GLY A 43 47.99 -29.05 27.74
C GLY A 43 48.78 -29.16 26.42
N VAL A 44 48.88 -28.05 25.69
CA VAL A 44 49.97 -27.56 24.80
C VAL A 44 50.78 -28.54 23.94
N GLY A 45 50.80 -28.28 22.63
CA GLY A 45 51.90 -28.68 21.72
C GLY A 45 51.79 -28.02 20.34
N ARG A 46 52.65 -27.01 20.08
CA ARG A 46 52.83 -26.36 18.76
C ARG A 46 53.61 -27.27 17.81
N GLY A 47 53.27 -27.27 16.51
CA GLY A 47 54.11 -27.88 15.47
C GLY A 47 53.55 -27.68 14.06
N ALA A 48 54.39 -27.17 13.16
CA ALA A 48 54.12 -26.67 11.81
C ALA A 48 53.44 -27.63 10.81
N LEU A 49 52.75 -27.03 9.84
CA LEU A 49 52.34 -27.64 8.56
C LEU A 49 53.56 -28.10 7.75
N PRO A 50 53.40 -29.19 6.98
CA PRO A 50 53.59 -29.05 5.55
C PRO A 50 52.49 -29.74 4.72
N ALA A 51 52.11 -29.07 3.63
CA ALA A 51 51.26 -29.60 2.58
C ALA A 51 51.92 -30.79 1.88
N PHE A 52 51.20 -31.90 1.74
CA PHE A 52 51.47 -32.90 0.70
C PHE A 52 50.17 -33.58 0.26
N ASN A 53 49.82 -33.36 -1.00
CA ASN A 53 48.82 -34.10 -1.74
C ASN A 53 49.14 -35.60 -1.74
N ARG A 54 48.28 -36.42 -1.12
CA ARG A 54 48.03 -37.80 -1.53
C ARG A 54 46.53 -38.08 -1.38
N ARG A 55 45.86 -38.31 -2.51
CA ARG A 55 44.55 -38.99 -2.54
C ARG A 55 44.72 -40.32 -1.79
N ARG A 56 44.11 -40.45 -0.61
CA ARG A 56 43.88 -41.74 0.03
C ARG A 56 42.54 -42.25 -0.51
N GLU A 57 42.58 -43.32 -1.28
CA GLU A 57 41.41 -44.16 -1.49
C GLU A 57 40.97 -44.69 -0.13
N PHE A 58 39.70 -44.49 0.22
CA PHE A 58 39.10 -45.09 1.41
C PHE A 58 38.69 -46.54 1.08
N PRO A 59 38.89 -47.51 1.98
CA PRO A 59 38.35 -48.86 1.80
C PRO A 59 36.82 -48.83 1.78
N LYS A 60 36.19 -49.78 1.07
CA LYS A 60 34.74 -50.01 1.14
C LYS A 60 34.36 -50.31 2.60
N ALA A 61 33.61 -49.41 3.23
CA ALA A 61 33.13 -49.60 4.60
C ALA A 61 32.03 -50.66 4.63
N THR A 62 32.06 -51.53 5.64
CA THR A 62 30.98 -52.49 5.96
C THR A 62 30.26 -52.02 7.22
N ILE A 63 28.99 -52.42 7.44
CA ILE A 63 28.19 -52.06 8.64
C ILE A 63 28.96 -52.29 9.97
N GLN A 64 29.93 -53.19 10.00
CA GLN A 64 30.77 -53.49 11.16
C GLN A 64 31.76 -52.37 11.53
N ASP A 65 32.07 -51.42 10.62
CA ASP A 65 32.97 -50.28 10.89
C ASP A 65 32.26 -49.13 11.62
N VAL A 66 30.93 -49.19 11.72
CA VAL A 66 30.15 -48.29 12.57
C VAL A 66 29.94 -49.01 13.90
N GLU A 67 30.83 -48.84 14.87
CA GLU A 67 30.52 -49.22 16.26
C GLU A 67 29.27 -48.44 16.70
N ILE A 68 28.11 -49.10 16.61
CA ILE A 68 26.81 -48.58 17.02
C ILE A 68 26.84 -48.50 18.55
N ASN A 69 27.34 -47.38 19.06
CA ASN A 69 27.18 -47.03 20.47
C ASN A 69 25.79 -46.38 20.64
N PRO A 70 24.82 -47.05 21.31
CA PRO A 70 23.44 -46.57 21.42
C PRO A 70 23.27 -45.30 22.26
N ASN A 71 24.35 -44.82 22.91
CA ASN A 71 24.35 -43.60 23.73
C ASN A 71 25.05 -42.40 23.07
N ARG A 72 25.47 -42.49 21.80
CA ARG A 72 26.20 -41.41 21.10
C ARG A 72 25.32 -40.73 20.05
N ARG A 73 25.22 -39.39 20.12
CA ARG A 73 24.46 -38.55 19.18
C ARG A 73 24.93 -38.79 17.74
N PHE A 74 23.97 -38.91 16.82
CA PHE A 74 24.20 -39.04 15.39
C PHE A 74 24.91 -37.79 14.82
N THR A 75 26.05 -37.98 14.14
CA THR A 75 26.92 -36.87 13.68
C THR A 75 26.87 -36.66 12.16
N TYR A 76 27.31 -35.50 11.69
CA TYR A 76 27.45 -35.22 10.24
C TYR A 76 28.42 -36.21 9.55
N GLU A 77 29.46 -36.63 10.26
CA GLU A 77 30.42 -37.63 9.76
C GLU A 77 29.76 -39.01 9.63
N GLU A 78 28.89 -39.40 10.57
CA GLU A 78 28.08 -40.63 10.46
C GLU A 78 27.15 -40.58 9.25
N MET A 79 26.45 -39.46 8.99
CA MET A 79 25.60 -39.30 7.79
C MET A 79 26.39 -39.42 6.48
N LYS A 80 27.66 -39.00 6.47
CA LYS A 80 28.53 -39.10 5.30
C LYS A 80 29.05 -40.51 5.05
N ILE A 81 29.23 -41.29 6.12
CA ILE A 81 29.60 -42.71 6.02
C ILE A 81 28.43 -43.50 5.43
N LEU A 82 27.20 -43.22 5.88
CA LEU A 82 25.98 -43.89 5.40
C LEU A 82 25.71 -43.69 3.91
N GLU A 83 26.19 -42.60 3.31
CA GLU A 83 26.04 -42.33 1.87
C GLU A 83 26.62 -43.44 0.97
N ASN A 84 27.63 -44.17 1.47
CA ASN A 84 28.29 -45.24 0.71
C ASN A 84 27.67 -46.63 0.93
N LEU A 85 26.58 -46.72 1.70
CA LEU A 85 25.89 -47.97 2.02
C LEU A 85 24.69 -48.21 1.10
N GLY A 86 24.20 -49.45 1.06
CA GLY A 86 22.98 -49.78 0.31
C GLY A 86 21.73 -49.16 0.93
N ALA A 87 20.71 -48.88 0.13
CA ALA A 87 19.50 -48.20 0.61
C ALA A 87 18.76 -48.92 1.77
N SER A 88 18.78 -50.25 1.79
CA SER A 88 18.22 -51.05 2.90
C SER A 88 19.02 -50.86 4.21
N GLU A 89 20.34 -50.74 4.10
CA GLU A 89 21.25 -50.51 5.24
C GLU A 89 21.09 -49.08 5.78
N ILE A 90 20.95 -48.09 4.89
CA ILE A 90 20.64 -46.70 5.24
C ILE A 90 19.30 -46.63 5.96
N LEU A 91 18.25 -47.28 5.43
CA LEU A 91 16.93 -47.32 6.04
C LEU A 91 16.97 -47.90 7.46
N GLN A 92 17.67 -49.01 7.66
CA GLN A 92 17.84 -49.61 8.99
C GLN A 92 18.64 -48.70 9.94
N ALA A 93 19.69 -48.03 9.45
CA ALA A 93 20.49 -47.11 10.25
C ALA A 93 19.68 -45.86 10.69
N LEU A 94 18.88 -45.30 9.79
CA LEU A 94 18.03 -44.13 10.09
C LEU A 94 16.90 -44.47 11.06
N THR A 95 16.26 -45.63 10.90
CA THR A 95 15.13 -46.03 11.76
C THR A 95 15.59 -46.54 13.12
N SER A 96 16.75 -47.21 13.21
CA SER A 96 17.32 -47.67 14.50
C SER A 96 17.69 -46.51 15.44
N LYS A 97 18.10 -45.35 14.91
CA LYS A 97 18.38 -44.11 15.65
C LYS A 97 17.28 -43.04 15.50
N ARG A 98 16.01 -43.44 15.35
CA ARG A 98 14.88 -42.51 15.08
C ARG A 98 14.81 -41.26 15.97
N LYS A 99 15.08 -41.39 17.27
CA LYS A 99 15.01 -40.26 18.22
C LYS A 99 16.13 -39.25 18.00
N ASP A 100 17.33 -39.72 17.67
CA ASP A 100 18.49 -38.87 17.40
C ASP A 100 18.36 -38.20 16.04
N PHE A 101 17.90 -38.94 15.02
CA PHE A 101 17.66 -38.39 13.69
C PHE A 101 16.55 -37.33 13.71
N ALA A 102 15.44 -37.57 14.41
CA ALA A 102 14.39 -36.57 14.62
C ALA A 102 14.90 -35.34 15.39
N SER A 103 15.70 -35.52 16.45
CA SER A 103 16.28 -34.39 17.21
C SER A 103 17.23 -33.52 16.37
N ILE A 104 17.87 -34.06 15.33
CA ILE A 104 18.72 -33.28 14.42
C ILE A 104 17.87 -32.39 13.52
N MET A 105 16.68 -32.85 13.13
CA MET A 105 15.74 -32.07 12.31
C MET A 105 15.01 -30.97 13.10
N GLU A 106 15.09 -30.98 14.44
CA GLU A 106 14.37 -30.04 15.32
C GLU A 106 15.26 -28.92 15.91
N LYS A 107 16.60 -29.08 15.98
CA LYS A 107 17.53 -28.08 16.55
C LYS A 107 18.44 -27.48 15.47
N GLU A 108 18.69 -26.17 15.55
CA GLU A 108 19.60 -25.35 14.71
C GLU A 108 20.37 -26.14 13.64
N MET A 109 19.68 -26.39 12.52
CA MET A 109 20.25 -27.11 11.39
C MET A 109 21.04 -26.12 10.52
N ASN A 110 22.18 -26.53 9.99
CA ASN A 110 22.90 -25.74 8.99
C ASN A 110 22.70 -26.37 7.60
N PHE A 111 23.02 -25.61 6.54
CA PHE A 111 22.80 -26.03 5.16
C PHE A 111 23.47 -27.38 4.83
N ASP A 112 24.70 -27.61 5.30
CA ASP A 112 25.44 -28.85 5.00
C ASP A 112 24.76 -30.10 5.60
N ARG A 113 24.23 -30.00 6.83
CA ARG A 113 23.48 -31.10 7.46
C ARG A 113 22.13 -31.31 6.78
N TYR A 114 21.46 -30.21 6.39
CA TYR A 114 20.20 -30.27 5.64
C TYR A 114 20.41 -31.02 4.32
N SER A 115 21.42 -30.60 3.54
CA SER A 115 21.73 -31.20 2.24
C SER A 115 22.11 -32.67 2.36
N GLN A 116 22.89 -33.05 3.37
CA GLN A 116 23.25 -34.45 3.60
C GLN A 116 22.03 -35.31 4.00
N ALA A 117 21.15 -34.78 4.87
CA ALA A 117 19.93 -35.50 5.26
C ALA A 117 19.00 -35.72 4.06
N MET A 118 18.81 -34.69 3.22
CA MET A 118 18.03 -34.82 2.00
C MET A 118 18.62 -35.80 1.00
N LYS A 119 19.95 -35.83 0.87
CA LYS A 119 20.65 -36.79 0.01
C LYS A 119 20.40 -38.24 0.44
N LEU A 120 20.51 -38.53 1.74
CA LEU A 120 20.20 -39.87 2.27
C LEU A 120 18.73 -40.25 2.01
N LEU A 121 17.79 -39.32 2.23
CA LEU A 121 16.37 -39.55 1.93
C LEU A 121 16.13 -39.80 0.44
N GLY A 122 16.80 -39.05 -0.44
CA GLY A 122 16.77 -39.24 -1.88
C GLY A 122 17.22 -40.65 -2.28
N ILE A 123 18.36 -41.11 -1.76
CA ILE A 123 18.90 -42.47 -2.02
C ILE A 123 17.90 -43.56 -1.60
N VAL A 124 17.33 -43.45 -0.40
CA VAL A 124 16.37 -44.45 0.10
C VAL A 124 15.09 -44.43 -0.76
N CYS A 125 14.61 -43.24 -1.16
CA CYS A 125 13.38 -43.09 -1.94
C CYS A 125 13.51 -43.49 -3.41
N ASP A 126 14.71 -43.38 -3.99
CA ASP A 126 15.05 -43.81 -5.35
C ASP A 126 15.15 -45.34 -5.49
N SER A 127 15.37 -46.04 -4.37
CA SER A 127 15.56 -47.50 -4.36
C SER A 127 14.26 -48.30 -4.30
N GLU A 128 14.30 -49.51 -4.87
CA GLU A 128 13.29 -50.53 -4.62
C GLU A 128 13.58 -51.20 -3.26
N VAL A 129 12.86 -50.78 -2.23
CA VAL A 129 12.94 -51.38 -0.90
C VAL A 129 12.19 -52.71 -0.92
N PRO A 130 12.81 -53.84 -0.51
CA PRO A 130 12.11 -55.14 -0.42
C PRO A 130 10.91 -55.05 0.52
N ASP A 131 9.82 -55.77 0.21
CA ASP A 131 8.55 -55.76 0.99
C ASP A 131 8.76 -55.93 2.51
N LEU A 132 9.79 -56.68 2.91
CA LEU A 132 10.14 -56.93 4.31
C LEU A 132 10.49 -55.64 5.11
N HIS A 133 10.88 -54.56 4.44
CA HIS A 133 11.27 -53.29 5.05
C HIS A 133 10.28 -52.14 4.80
N GLU A 134 9.12 -52.41 4.19
CA GLU A 134 8.13 -51.39 3.82
C GLU A 134 7.59 -50.62 5.05
N HIS A 135 7.42 -51.31 6.19
CA HIS A 135 7.00 -50.68 7.45
C HIS A 135 8.02 -49.67 7.98
N LEU A 136 9.33 -49.98 7.91
CA LEU A 136 10.40 -49.05 8.31
C LEU A 136 10.46 -47.84 7.38
N PHE A 137 10.16 -48.06 6.10
CA PHE A 137 10.11 -47.02 5.09
C PHE A 137 8.96 -46.03 5.35
N ILE A 138 7.75 -46.53 5.63
CA ILE A 138 6.61 -45.67 6.01
C ILE A 138 6.88 -44.94 7.33
N GLU A 139 7.50 -45.59 8.32
CA GLU A 139 7.89 -44.95 9.58
C GLU A 139 8.87 -43.78 9.36
N LEU A 140 9.87 -43.95 8.48
CA LEU A 140 10.82 -42.89 8.10
C LEU A 140 10.09 -41.70 7.45
N LEU A 141 9.20 -41.97 6.49
CA LEU A 141 8.41 -40.95 5.81
C LEU A 141 7.53 -40.14 6.79
N MET A 142 6.88 -40.83 7.72
CA MET A 142 6.07 -40.18 8.75
C MET A 142 6.91 -39.41 9.77
N MET A 143 8.13 -39.86 10.08
CA MET A 143 9.07 -39.11 10.91
C MET A 143 9.46 -37.79 10.25
N VAL A 144 9.77 -37.81 8.95
CA VAL A 144 10.08 -36.59 8.19
C VAL A 144 8.87 -35.65 8.15
N LYS A 145 7.64 -36.17 7.98
CA LYS A 145 6.41 -35.36 8.02
C LYS A 145 6.27 -34.58 9.33
N HIS A 146 6.48 -35.25 10.46
CA HIS A 146 6.34 -34.61 11.78
C HIS A 146 7.55 -33.75 12.16
N SER A 147 8.64 -33.82 11.37
CA SER A 147 9.82 -32.97 11.57
C SER A 147 9.61 -31.54 11.03
N GLY A 148 10.51 -30.64 11.40
CA GLY A 148 10.62 -29.31 10.78
C GLY A 148 11.26 -29.30 9.40
N LEU A 149 11.77 -30.43 8.90
CA LEU A 149 12.69 -30.51 7.75
C LEU A 149 12.12 -29.84 6.48
N LEU A 150 10.89 -30.17 6.10
CA LEU A 150 10.26 -29.65 4.88
C LEU A 150 10.02 -28.13 4.96
N ARG A 151 9.65 -27.60 6.12
CA ARG A 151 9.44 -26.16 6.35
C ARG A 151 10.73 -25.35 6.33
N LEU A 152 11.87 -25.98 6.60
CA LEU A 152 13.16 -25.30 6.65
C LEU A 152 13.83 -25.14 5.28
N PHE A 153 13.35 -25.87 4.25
CA PHE A 153 13.93 -25.87 2.90
C PHE A 153 14.09 -24.45 2.33
N ASN A 154 12.99 -23.70 2.29
CA ASN A 154 12.92 -22.37 1.68
C ASN A 154 13.88 -21.37 2.35
N GLY A 155 13.93 -21.37 3.69
CA GLY A 155 14.80 -20.50 4.48
C GLY A 155 16.29 -20.78 4.22
N PHE A 156 16.69 -22.06 4.16
CA PHE A 156 18.09 -22.42 3.93
C PHE A 156 18.56 -22.11 2.52
N ILE A 157 17.75 -22.44 1.50
CA ILE A 157 18.11 -22.17 0.10
C ILE A 157 18.21 -20.66 -0.14
N THR A 158 17.22 -19.89 0.31
CA THR A 158 17.22 -18.42 0.13
C THR A 158 18.45 -17.77 0.77
N GLN A 159 18.77 -18.13 2.02
CA GLN A 159 19.93 -17.59 2.72
C GLN A 159 21.24 -17.97 2.04
N ALA A 160 21.35 -19.20 1.58
CA ALA A 160 22.59 -19.73 1.05
C ALA A 160 22.85 -19.31 -0.42
N VAL A 161 21.79 -19.11 -1.22
CA VAL A 161 21.84 -18.46 -2.54
C VAL A 161 22.17 -16.98 -2.40
N ALA A 162 21.52 -16.26 -1.48
CA ALA A 162 21.80 -14.84 -1.23
C ALA A 162 23.25 -14.61 -0.76
N ALA A 163 23.80 -15.54 0.02
CA ALA A 163 25.19 -15.48 0.48
C ALA A 163 26.22 -16.03 -0.53
N LYS A 164 25.80 -16.50 -1.72
CA LYS A 164 26.64 -17.18 -2.72
C LYS A 164 27.49 -18.34 -2.13
N LYS A 165 26.95 -19.07 -1.16
CA LYS A 165 27.67 -20.10 -0.40
C LYS A 165 27.57 -21.51 -0.99
N ILE A 166 26.72 -21.73 -1.99
CA ILE A 166 26.44 -23.06 -2.56
C ILE A 166 26.98 -23.16 -3.98
N GLU A 167 27.59 -24.28 -4.32
CA GLU A 167 27.98 -24.63 -5.69
C GLU A 167 26.76 -25.07 -6.51
N ASN A 168 26.69 -24.71 -7.79
CA ASN A 168 25.55 -25.01 -8.66
C ASN A 168 25.17 -26.51 -8.66
N ASP A 169 26.16 -27.40 -8.76
CA ASP A 169 25.94 -28.85 -8.80
C ASP A 169 25.30 -29.39 -7.51
N LYS A 170 25.72 -28.87 -6.35
CA LYS A 170 25.12 -29.22 -5.05
C LYS A 170 23.67 -28.75 -4.96
N LEU A 171 23.39 -27.58 -5.54
CA LEU A 171 22.05 -27.02 -5.57
C LEU A 171 21.11 -27.85 -6.45
N VAL A 172 21.52 -28.23 -7.67
CA VAL A 172 20.64 -29.05 -8.54
C VAL A 172 20.48 -30.46 -7.98
N GLN A 173 21.53 -31.06 -7.41
CA GLN A 173 21.40 -32.39 -6.77
C GLN A 173 20.40 -32.37 -5.60
N LEU A 174 20.41 -31.31 -4.79
CA LEU A 174 19.47 -31.17 -3.68
C LEU A 174 18.01 -31.08 -4.15
N HIS A 175 17.75 -30.44 -5.29
CA HIS A 175 16.41 -30.39 -5.88
C HIS A 175 15.98 -31.77 -6.42
N ILE A 176 16.89 -32.49 -7.08
CA ILE A 176 16.65 -33.86 -7.56
C ILE A 176 16.29 -34.79 -6.37
N ASP A 177 17.08 -34.75 -5.29
CA ASP A 177 16.86 -35.59 -4.12
C ASP A 177 15.49 -35.31 -3.46
N LEU A 178 15.07 -34.04 -3.46
CA LEU A 178 13.79 -33.60 -2.90
C LEU A 178 12.58 -33.98 -3.77
N VAL A 179 12.73 -33.92 -5.10
CA VAL A 179 11.75 -34.43 -6.07
C VAL A 179 11.54 -35.93 -5.87
N LYS A 180 12.64 -36.71 -5.81
CA LYS A 180 12.61 -38.17 -5.59
C LYS A 180 11.92 -38.54 -4.27
N PHE A 181 12.32 -37.88 -3.18
CA PHE A 181 11.69 -38.06 -1.88
C PHE A 181 10.18 -37.85 -1.98
N SER A 182 9.76 -36.81 -2.68
CA SER A 182 8.39 -36.37 -2.65
C SER A 182 7.47 -37.14 -3.62
N GLN A 183 7.98 -37.62 -4.76
CA GLN A 183 7.29 -38.62 -5.59
C GLN A 183 6.98 -39.86 -4.76
N LYS A 184 7.99 -40.40 -4.08
CA LYS A 184 7.85 -41.62 -3.27
C LYS A 184 6.95 -41.40 -2.04
N PHE A 185 7.02 -40.23 -1.40
CA PHE A 185 6.15 -39.87 -0.27
C PHE A 185 4.68 -39.76 -0.69
N LEU A 186 4.41 -39.20 -1.87
CA LEU A 186 3.08 -39.12 -2.46
C LEU A 186 2.51 -40.50 -2.81
N ASP A 187 3.31 -41.37 -3.41
CA ASP A 187 2.87 -42.71 -3.82
C ASP A 187 2.59 -43.62 -2.61
N LYS A 188 3.44 -43.59 -1.57
CA LYS A 188 3.33 -44.47 -0.40
C LYS A 188 2.43 -43.93 0.70
N THR A 189 2.22 -42.62 0.77
CA THR A 189 1.39 -41.99 1.82
C THR A 189 0.48 -40.88 1.26
N PRO A 190 -0.40 -41.17 0.29
CA PRO A 190 -1.14 -40.15 -0.47
C PRO A 190 -1.98 -39.20 0.39
N THR A 191 -2.59 -39.71 1.47
CA THR A 191 -3.40 -38.90 2.41
C THR A 191 -2.54 -37.92 3.21
N SER A 192 -1.43 -38.40 3.80
CA SER A 192 -0.50 -37.57 4.57
C SER A 192 0.32 -36.62 3.71
N ALA A 193 0.66 -37.05 2.49
CA ALA A 193 1.27 -36.24 1.46
C ALA A 193 0.38 -35.03 1.15
N CYS A 194 -0.90 -35.23 0.81
CA CYS A 194 -1.82 -34.14 0.45
C CYS A 194 -1.99 -33.05 1.53
N GLU A 195 -1.71 -33.34 2.81
CA GLU A 195 -1.74 -32.36 3.91
C GLU A 195 -0.47 -31.50 3.99
N SER A 196 0.71 -32.05 3.68
CA SER A 196 2.01 -31.42 4.01
C SER A 196 2.86 -31.06 2.79
N ILE A 197 2.75 -31.81 1.69
CA ILE A 197 3.46 -31.59 0.42
C ILE A 197 3.07 -30.26 -0.25
N PRO A 198 1.79 -29.88 -0.39
CA PRO A 198 1.39 -28.76 -1.24
C PRO A 198 2.06 -27.42 -0.89
N GLU A 199 2.27 -27.14 0.40
CA GLU A 199 2.97 -25.92 0.84
C GLU A 199 4.46 -25.98 0.50
N CYS A 200 5.14 -27.09 0.81
CA CYS A 200 6.56 -27.29 0.53
C CYS A 200 6.89 -27.25 -0.98
N PHE A 201 6.00 -27.78 -1.82
CA PHE A 201 6.18 -27.80 -3.27
C PHE A 201 5.96 -26.47 -3.94
N PHE A 202 4.94 -25.74 -3.49
CA PHE A 202 4.70 -24.40 -3.94
C PHE A 202 5.92 -23.51 -3.65
N GLU A 203 6.49 -23.64 -2.45
CA GLU A 203 7.75 -22.98 -2.07
C GLU A 203 8.93 -23.41 -2.95
N MET A 204 9.05 -24.69 -3.31
CA MET A 204 10.12 -25.20 -4.18
C MET A 204 10.05 -24.65 -5.61
N VAL A 205 8.86 -24.56 -6.20
CA VAL A 205 8.65 -23.97 -7.53
C VAL A 205 9.03 -22.49 -7.52
N ILE A 206 8.69 -21.76 -6.45
CA ILE A 206 9.09 -20.36 -6.28
C ILE A 206 10.61 -20.24 -6.23
N GLN A 207 11.28 -21.09 -5.44
CA GLN A 207 12.74 -21.06 -5.30
C GLN A 207 13.46 -21.31 -6.64
N LEU A 208 13.04 -22.33 -7.40
CA LEU A 208 13.61 -22.62 -8.71
C LEU A 208 13.47 -21.46 -9.71
N LYS A 209 12.36 -20.71 -9.63
CA LYS A 209 12.16 -19.48 -10.43
C LYS A 209 13.01 -18.31 -9.93
N MET A 210 13.21 -18.17 -8.61
CA MET A 210 14.08 -17.14 -8.03
C MET A 210 15.55 -17.36 -8.40
N ILE A 211 16.03 -18.61 -8.38
CA ILE A 211 17.41 -18.96 -8.71
C ILE A 211 17.75 -18.64 -10.17
N LEU A 212 16.81 -18.83 -11.11
CA LEU A 212 17.00 -18.44 -12.53
C LEU A 212 17.20 -16.93 -12.73
N GLN A 213 16.66 -16.11 -11.84
CA GLN A 213 16.85 -14.65 -11.90
C GLN A 213 18.26 -14.24 -11.41
N VAL A 214 18.99 -15.15 -10.77
CA VAL A 214 20.37 -14.96 -10.36
C VAL A 214 21.28 -15.52 -11.45
N ASN A 215 21.87 -14.66 -12.27
CA ASN A 215 22.75 -14.97 -13.41
C ASN A 215 23.97 -15.91 -13.12
N HIS A 216 24.15 -16.37 -11.88
CA HIS A 216 25.26 -17.21 -11.43
C HIS A 216 24.92 -18.70 -11.28
N TYR A 217 23.63 -19.08 -11.33
CA TYR A 217 23.20 -20.46 -11.18
C TYR A 217 22.46 -20.91 -12.44
N ASN A 218 22.84 -22.06 -13.00
CA ASN A 218 22.22 -22.63 -14.20
C ASN A 218 21.55 -23.96 -13.83
N ILE A 219 20.23 -23.97 -13.79
CA ILE A 219 19.46 -25.17 -13.46
C ILE A 219 19.06 -25.86 -14.78
N PRO A 220 19.32 -27.17 -14.95
CA PRO A 220 18.92 -27.91 -16.16
C PRO A 220 17.40 -27.94 -16.38
N GLU A 221 16.95 -27.89 -17.64
CA GLU A 221 15.52 -27.97 -18.01
C GLU A 221 14.84 -29.24 -17.46
N SER A 222 15.58 -30.36 -17.35
CA SER A 222 15.08 -31.62 -16.82
C SER A 222 14.54 -31.50 -15.39
N VAL A 223 15.15 -30.67 -14.55
CA VAL A 223 14.69 -30.45 -13.17
C VAL A 223 13.35 -29.69 -13.16
N TYR A 224 13.12 -28.82 -14.14
CA TYR A 224 11.85 -28.10 -14.28
C TYR A 224 10.72 -29.01 -14.74
N GLU A 225 11.01 -29.91 -15.69
CA GLU A 225 10.05 -30.90 -16.16
C GLU A 225 9.65 -31.85 -15.03
N GLU A 226 10.61 -32.37 -14.26
CA GLU A 226 10.35 -33.24 -13.11
C GLU A 226 9.47 -32.56 -12.04
N VAL A 227 9.75 -31.30 -11.71
CA VAL A 227 8.95 -30.54 -10.74
C VAL A 227 7.55 -30.22 -11.28
N ARG A 228 7.42 -29.96 -12.59
CA ARG A 228 6.13 -29.73 -13.24
C ARG A 228 5.28 -31.01 -13.23
N GLU A 229 5.85 -32.15 -13.58
CA GLU A 229 5.18 -33.46 -13.56
C GLU A 229 4.70 -33.80 -12.14
N LEU A 230 5.56 -33.59 -11.15
CA LEU A 230 5.22 -33.83 -9.76
C LEU A 230 4.08 -32.94 -9.25
N ASN A 231 4.04 -31.67 -9.66
CA ASN A 231 2.91 -30.79 -9.37
C ASN A 231 1.59 -31.30 -9.98
N THR A 232 1.64 -31.81 -11.22
CA THR A 232 0.45 -32.42 -11.84
C THR A 232 0.00 -33.71 -11.17
N HIS A 233 0.94 -34.52 -10.65
CA HIS A 233 0.66 -35.74 -9.90
C HIS A 233 0.00 -35.41 -8.55
N VAL A 234 0.53 -34.44 -7.80
CA VAL A 234 -0.09 -33.94 -6.56
C VAL A 234 -1.52 -33.45 -6.80
N GLU A 235 -1.76 -32.68 -7.86
CA GLU A 235 -3.11 -32.21 -8.21
C GLU A 235 -4.07 -33.36 -8.54
N THR A 236 -3.57 -34.40 -9.22
CA THR A 236 -4.36 -35.56 -9.61
C THR A 236 -4.73 -36.39 -8.39
N VAL A 237 -3.75 -36.72 -7.53
CA VAL A 237 -3.98 -37.44 -6.27
C VAL A 237 -4.94 -36.63 -5.38
N ARG A 238 -4.77 -35.31 -5.24
CA ARG A 238 -5.63 -34.49 -4.38
C ARG A 238 -7.09 -34.42 -4.85
N LYS A 239 -7.34 -34.39 -6.17
CA LYS A 239 -8.69 -34.47 -6.75
C LYS A 239 -9.39 -35.78 -6.43
N CYS A 240 -8.65 -36.87 -6.28
CA CYS A 240 -9.18 -38.18 -5.93
C CYS A 240 -9.52 -38.30 -4.42
N PHE A 241 -8.92 -37.49 -3.54
CA PHE A 241 -9.01 -37.67 -2.08
C PHE A 241 -9.80 -36.57 -1.31
N VAL A 242 -9.98 -35.35 -1.84
CA VAL A 242 -10.57 -34.24 -1.06
C VAL A 242 -11.98 -33.88 -1.54
N GLY A 243 -12.98 -34.21 -0.72
CA GLY A 243 -14.35 -33.71 -0.83
C GLY A 243 -14.48 -32.21 -0.52
N SER A 244 -15.56 -31.62 -1.01
CA SER A 244 -15.91 -30.20 -1.22
C SER A 244 -15.73 -29.15 -0.09
N ASN A 245 -15.14 -29.44 1.07
CA ASN A 245 -15.09 -28.51 2.20
C ASN A 245 -13.84 -27.60 2.27
N ASP A 246 -12.85 -27.78 1.40
CA ASP A 246 -11.58 -27.01 1.45
C ASP A 246 -11.39 -26.02 0.28
N LEU A 247 -12.43 -25.84 -0.54
CA LEU A 247 -12.41 -24.96 -1.72
C LEU A 247 -12.13 -23.49 -1.36
N GLU A 248 -12.46 -23.05 -0.15
CA GLU A 248 -12.30 -21.67 0.29
C GLU A 248 -10.87 -21.38 0.77
N ALA A 249 -10.21 -22.34 1.43
CA ALA A 249 -8.80 -22.30 1.74
C ALA A 249 -7.96 -22.38 0.45
N GLU A 250 -8.34 -23.25 -0.50
CA GLU A 250 -7.72 -23.36 -1.83
C GLU A 250 -7.86 -22.07 -2.65
N LYS A 251 -9.04 -21.43 -2.66
CA LYS A 251 -9.23 -20.13 -3.30
C LYS A 251 -8.36 -19.05 -2.68
N LYS A 252 -8.17 -19.08 -1.36
CA LYS A 252 -7.31 -18.12 -0.64
C LYS A 252 -5.83 -18.33 -0.97
N LEU A 253 -5.35 -19.58 -0.93
CA LEU A 253 -3.98 -19.96 -1.29
C LEU A 253 -3.68 -19.69 -2.76
N ARG A 254 -4.57 -20.06 -3.70
CA ARG A 254 -4.40 -19.72 -5.12
C ARG A 254 -4.43 -18.22 -5.38
N LYS A 255 -5.21 -17.45 -4.62
CA LYS A 255 -5.23 -16.00 -4.72
C LYS A 255 -3.93 -15.38 -4.19
N LEU A 256 -3.35 -15.93 -3.12
CA LEU A 256 -2.04 -15.54 -2.60
C LEU A 256 -0.92 -15.92 -3.58
N ALA A 257 -0.94 -17.15 -4.11
CA ALA A 257 0.01 -17.64 -5.10
C ALA A 257 0.02 -16.82 -6.39
N ARG A 258 -1.17 -16.56 -6.95
CA ARG A 258 -1.31 -15.64 -8.08
C ARG A 258 -0.86 -14.24 -7.70
N ALA A 259 -1.16 -13.78 -6.49
CA ALA A 259 -0.73 -12.45 -6.09
C ALA A 259 0.80 -12.31 -6.06
N GLU A 260 1.50 -13.34 -5.60
CA GLU A 260 2.96 -13.41 -5.60
C GLU A 260 3.51 -13.52 -7.03
N GLU A 261 2.97 -14.38 -7.90
CA GLU A 261 3.39 -14.45 -9.31
C GLU A 261 3.25 -13.10 -10.02
N TRP A 262 2.16 -12.37 -9.78
CA TRP A 262 1.93 -11.06 -10.37
C TRP A 262 2.86 -9.99 -9.78
N SER A 263 3.23 -10.09 -8.50
CA SER A 263 4.19 -9.18 -7.87
C SER A 263 5.57 -9.21 -8.55
N PHE A 264 5.90 -10.32 -9.22
CA PHE A 264 7.17 -10.55 -9.90
C PHE A 264 7.17 -10.24 -11.40
N MET A 265 6.02 -9.90 -11.98
CA MET A 265 5.94 -9.48 -13.38
C MET A 265 6.50 -8.07 -13.56
N GLN A 266 7.32 -7.89 -14.60
CA GLN A 266 7.77 -6.56 -15.01
C GLN A 266 6.58 -5.76 -15.57
N PRO A 267 6.41 -4.49 -15.16
CA PRO A 267 5.37 -3.65 -15.73
C PRO A 267 5.64 -3.40 -17.22
N PRO A 268 4.59 -3.27 -18.06
CA PRO A 268 4.76 -3.07 -19.49
C PRO A 268 5.28 -1.67 -19.85
N ASP A 269 5.11 -0.71 -18.95
CA ASP A 269 5.44 0.70 -19.14
C ASP A 269 5.82 1.38 -17.80
N ASP A 270 6.51 2.51 -17.87
CA ASP A 270 6.88 3.28 -16.66
C ASP A 270 5.67 4.09 -16.16
N PHE A 271 5.27 3.85 -14.90
CA PHE A 271 4.17 4.56 -14.25
C PHE A 271 4.34 6.08 -14.18
N ARG A 272 5.58 6.58 -14.23
CA ARG A 272 5.88 8.02 -14.24
C ARG A 272 5.43 8.71 -15.52
N SER A 273 5.32 7.96 -16.61
CA SER A 273 4.85 8.45 -17.92
C SER A 273 3.32 8.36 -18.07
N LEU A 274 2.65 7.59 -17.21
CA LEU A 274 1.22 7.37 -17.29
C LEU A 274 0.41 8.64 -16.99
N SER A 275 -0.69 8.83 -17.71
CA SER A 275 -1.60 9.94 -17.44
C SER A 275 -2.34 9.75 -16.12
N VAL A 276 -2.33 10.80 -15.28
CA VAL A 276 -3.10 10.87 -14.02
C VAL A 276 -4.61 10.98 -14.28
N VAL A 277 -5.00 11.67 -15.37
CA VAL A 277 -6.39 11.68 -15.83
C VAL A 277 -6.66 10.44 -16.69
N PRO A 278 -7.89 9.89 -16.68
CA PRO A 278 -8.24 8.76 -17.53
C PRO A 278 -8.01 9.09 -19.00
N THR A 279 -7.47 8.15 -19.77
CA THR A 279 -7.39 8.27 -21.23
C THR A 279 -8.57 7.58 -21.90
N ARG A 280 -8.70 7.75 -23.22
CA ARG A 280 -9.70 7.03 -24.01
C ARG A 280 -9.54 5.51 -23.88
N ASP A 281 -8.31 5.03 -23.94
CA ASP A 281 -8.03 3.60 -23.86
C ASP A 281 -8.32 3.04 -22.47
N ASP A 282 -8.11 3.83 -21.41
CA ASP A 282 -8.48 3.43 -20.05
C ASP A 282 -9.98 3.16 -19.86
N ILE A 283 -10.84 3.81 -20.65
CA ILE A 283 -12.30 3.70 -20.53
C ILE A 283 -12.87 2.72 -21.57
N LEU A 284 -12.30 2.69 -22.78
CA LEU A 284 -12.85 1.97 -23.92
C LEU A 284 -12.14 0.66 -24.26
N SER A 285 -10.90 0.48 -23.80
CA SER A 285 -10.16 -0.74 -24.09
C SER A 285 -10.83 -1.96 -23.44
N PRO A 286 -10.97 -3.08 -24.17
CA PRO A 286 -11.42 -4.34 -23.59
C PRO A 286 -10.32 -5.04 -22.77
N GLN A 287 -9.06 -4.61 -22.91
CA GLN A 287 -7.95 -5.21 -22.19
C GLN A 287 -7.99 -4.80 -20.72
N LYS A 288 -7.74 -5.76 -19.82
CA LYS A 288 -7.60 -5.45 -18.40
C LYS A 288 -6.31 -4.67 -18.16
N PRO A 289 -6.34 -3.63 -17.31
CA PRO A 289 -5.12 -2.93 -16.95
C PRO A 289 -4.16 -3.87 -16.22
N PHE A 290 -2.87 -3.66 -16.43
CA PHE A 290 -1.83 -4.33 -15.67
C PHE A 290 -1.87 -3.84 -14.21
N LEU A 291 -2.11 -4.75 -13.26
CA LEU A 291 -2.20 -4.46 -11.83
C LEU A 291 -1.44 -5.51 -11.04
N ARG A 292 -0.60 -5.06 -10.12
CA ARG A 292 0.04 -5.92 -9.11
C ARG A 292 -0.72 -5.79 -7.80
N PRO A 293 -0.90 -6.88 -7.03
CA PRO A 293 -1.49 -6.79 -5.71
C PRO A 293 -0.52 -6.14 -4.74
N ALA A 294 -1.05 -5.38 -3.78
CA ALA A 294 -0.25 -4.81 -2.71
C ALA A 294 0.32 -5.94 -1.83
N ILE A 295 1.62 -5.87 -1.56
CA ILE A 295 2.31 -6.79 -0.67
C ILE A 295 2.01 -6.39 0.79
N VAL A 296 1.52 -7.35 1.59
CA VAL A 296 1.09 -7.10 2.99
C VAL A 296 2.02 -7.75 4.02
N ASN A 297 2.49 -8.98 3.74
CA ASN A 297 3.23 -9.80 4.71
C ASN A 297 4.72 -9.96 4.37
N SER A 298 5.19 -9.31 3.31
CA SER A 298 6.58 -9.38 2.87
C SER A 298 7.06 -8.00 2.41
N SER A 299 8.35 -7.91 2.09
CA SER A 299 9.00 -6.67 1.70
C SER A 299 9.01 -6.46 0.19
N TYR A 300 8.85 -5.21 -0.24
CA TYR A 300 9.02 -4.83 -1.64
C TYR A 300 10.50 -4.89 -2.04
N ARG A 301 10.78 -5.29 -3.29
CA ARG A 301 12.13 -5.43 -3.85
C ARG A 301 12.84 -4.08 -4.00
N SER A 302 12.09 -3.07 -4.44
CA SER A 302 12.59 -1.74 -4.75
C SER A 302 11.54 -0.68 -4.45
N VAL A 303 11.99 0.57 -4.34
CA VAL A 303 11.09 1.74 -4.25
C VAL A 303 10.21 1.86 -5.48
N ASP A 304 10.75 1.61 -6.67
CA ASP A 304 9.99 1.69 -7.90
C ASP A 304 8.89 0.63 -7.98
N ASP A 305 9.13 -0.58 -7.47
CA ASP A 305 8.10 -1.61 -7.38
C ASP A 305 6.95 -1.21 -6.46
N TYR A 306 7.27 -0.61 -5.31
CA TYR A 306 6.28 -0.07 -4.39
C TYR A 306 5.47 1.05 -5.05
N LEU A 307 6.15 2.04 -5.63
CA LEU A 307 5.51 3.22 -6.23
C LEU A 307 4.65 2.84 -7.44
N ASP A 308 5.11 1.98 -8.34
CA ASP A 308 4.35 1.50 -9.49
C ASP A 308 3.10 0.72 -9.05
N THR A 309 3.25 -0.21 -8.10
CA THR A 309 2.14 -1.01 -7.58
C THR A 309 1.06 -0.11 -7.00
N HIS A 310 1.43 0.81 -6.11
CA HIS A 310 0.48 1.71 -5.47
C HIS A 310 -0.08 2.76 -6.43
N PHE A 311 0.70 3.26 -7.39
CA PHE A 311 0.22 4.18 -8.43
C PHE A 311 -0.88 3.51 -9.28
N ARG A 312 -0.63 2.31 -9.80
CA ARG A 312 -1.57 1.59 -10.66
C ARG A 312 -2.84 1.18 -9.92
N LEU A 313 -2.72 0.71 -8.68
CA LEU A 313 -3.86 0.37 -7.83
C LEU A 313 -4.74 1.60 -7.55
N LEU A 314 -4.14 2.70 -7.08
CA LEU A 314 -4.90 3.93 -6.79
C LEU A 314 -5.53 4.54 -8.05
N ARG A 315 -4.81 4.47 -9.19
CA ARG A 315 -5.33 4.93 -10.47
C ARG A 315 -6.53 4.08 -10.90
N GLU A 316 -6.46 2.77 -10.77
CA GLU A 316 -7.57 1.88 -11.11
C GLU A 316 -8.76 2.03 -10.16
N ASP A 317 -8.55 2.23 -8.86
CA ASP A 317 -9.64 2.50 -7.89
C ASP A 317 -10.53 3.67 -8.34
N PHE A 318 -9.93 4.67 -8.99
CA PHE A 318 -10.66 5.81 -9.55
C PHE A 318 -11.25 5.54 -10.94
N ILE A 319 -10.52 4.86 -11.84
CA ILE A 319 -10.93 4.66 -13.23
C ILE A 319 -11.98 3.55 -13.36
N ALA A 320 -11.88 2.47 -12.58
CA ALA A 320 -12.75 1.30 -12.74
C ALA A 320 -14.25 1.63 -12.59
N PRO A 321 -14.69 2.45 -11.60
CA PRO A 321 -16.09 2.86 -11.51
C PRO A 321 -16.55 3.69 -12.72
N LEU A 322 -15.69 4.60 -13.21
CA LEU A 322 -15.97 5.42 -14.39
C LEU A 322 -16.10 4.56 -15.66
N ARG A 323 -15.17 3.63 -15.87
CA ARG A 323 -15.17 2.66 -16.98
C ARG A 323 -16.44 1.82 -16.97
N SER A 324 -16.73 1.19 -15.83
CA SER A 324 -17.89 0.31 -15.66
C SER A 324 -19.20 1.05 -15.87
N GLY A 325 -19.31 2.28 -15.33
CA GLY A 325 -20.49 3.12 -15.50
C GLY A 325 -20.74 3.51 -16.96
N ILE A 326 -19.70 3.90 -17.70
CA ILE A 326 -19.83 4.27 -19.12
C ILE A 326 -20.20 3.04 -19.97
N GLN A 327 -19.61 1.88 -19.69
CA GLN A 327 -19.95 0.62 -20.38
C GLN A 327 -21.42 0.21 -20.11
N GLN A 328 -21.88 0.35 -18.87
CA GLN A 328 -23.27 0.08 -18.50
C GLN A 328 -24.24 1.05 -19.20
N TYR A 329 -23.90 2.34 -19.29
CA TYR A 329 -24.66 3.33 -20.04
C TYR A 329 -24.80 2.95 -21.52
N LYS A 330 -23.69 2.58 -22.18
CA LYS A 330 -23.70 2.12 -23.59
C LYS A 330 -24.63 0.92 -23.78
N LYS A 331 -24.54 -0.07 -22.89
CA LYS A 331 -25.38 -1.28 -22.92
C LYS A 331 -26.87 -0.96 -22.79
N PHE A 332 -27.25 -0.06 -21.87
CA PHE A 332 -28.65 0.34 -21.71
C PHE A 332 -29.20 1.08 -22.92
N LYS A 333 -28.35 1.86 -23.60
CA LYS A 333 -28.74 2.54 -24.83
C LYS A 333 -28.99 1.55 -25.97
N THR A 334 -28.12 0.55 -26.14
CA THR A 334 -28.29 -0.49 -27.17
C THR A 334 -29.50 -1.40 -26.93
N GLU A 335 -29.86 -1.65 -25.67
CA GLU A 335 -30.99 -2.51 -25.31
C GLU A 335 -32.37 -1.78 -25.31
N ASN A 336 -32.43 -0.51 -25.74
CA ASN A 336 -33.63 0.35 -25.69
C ASN A 336 -34.35 0.37 -24.31
N LYS A 337 -33.62 0.03 -23.24
CA LYS A 337 -34.09 0.14 -21.85
C LYS A 337 -33.96 1.59 -21.38
N HIS A 338 -34.61 2.50 -22.09
CA HIS A 338 -34.31 3.93 -22.07
C HIS A 338 -34.43 4.61 -20.69
N HIS A 339 -35.00 3.99 -19.65
CA HIS A 339 -35.39 4.71 -18.43
C HIS A 339 -35.37 3.92 -17.10
N ARG A 340 -34.68 2.77 -16.97
CA ARG A 340 -34.81 1.96 -15.72
C ARG A 340 -33.56 1.45 -15.03
N GLY A 341 -32.38 1.52 -15.66
CA GLY A 341 -31.14 1.13 -15.00
C GLY A 341 -30.51 2.32 -14.30
N ARG A 342 -30.49 2.35 -12.96
CA ARG A 342 -29.51 3.17 -12.24
C ARG A 342 -28.14 2.72 -12.72
N VAL A 343 -27.37 3.64 -13.32
CA VAL A 343 -25.96 3.36 -13.60
C VAL A 343 -25.26 3.49 -12.26
N ASP A 344 -24.69 2.39 -11.79
CA ASP A 344 -24.00 2.40 -10.51
C ASP A 344 -22.71 3.22 -10.65
N ASP A 345 -22.38 3.99 -9.61
CA ASP A 345 -21.19 4.85 -9.51
C ASP A 345 -21.01 5.96 -10.57
N LEU A 346 -21.98 6.15 -11.47
CA LEU A 346 -21.98 7.23 -12.47
C LEU A 346 -23.24 8.10 -12.40
N ARG A 347 -23.05 9.41 -12.48
CA ARG A 347 -24.17 10.37 -12.56
C ARG A 347 -24.19 11.00 -13.94
N LEU A 348 -25.33 10.87 -14.62
CA LEU A 348 -25.51 11.37 -15.97
C LEU A 348 -26.30 12.67 -15.98
N TYR A 349 -25.85 13.60 -16.82
CA TYR A 349 -26.45 14.89 -17.08
C TYR A 349 -26.63 15.02 -18.59
N PHE A 350 -27.80 15.50 -19.01
CA PHE A 350 -28.19 15.58 -20.41
C PHE A 350 -28.34 17.04 -20.83
N ASN A 351 -28.27 17.28 -22.14
CA ASN A 351 -28.41 18.61 -22.73
C ASN A 351 -27.40 19.63 -22.17
N VAL A 352 -26.16 19.20 -22.00
CA VAL A 352 -25.08 20.02 -21.43
C VAL A 352 -24.45 20.87 -22.53
N LYS A 353 -24.23 22.16 -22.27
CA LYS A 353 -23.66 23.10 -23.26
C LYS A 353 -22.60 23.99 -22.63
N PHE A 354 -21.52 24.24 -23.36
CA PHE A 354 -20.59 25.31 -23.03
C PHE A 354 -21.24 26.65 -23.38
N VAL A 355 -21.27 27.57 -22.42
CA VAL A 355 -21.93 28.87 -22.54
C VAL A 355 -20.91 29.96 -22.78
N GLU A 356 -19.96 30.10 -21.86
CA GLU A 356 -19.01 31.21 -21.83
C GLU A 356 -17.65 30.72 -21.34
N TYR A 357 -16.59 31.45 -21.68
CA TYR A 357 -15.27 31.26 -21.10
C TYR A 357 -14.94 32.44 -20.18
N ASP A 358 -14.83 32.17 -18.88
CA ASP A 358 -14.35 33.13 -17.89
C ASP A 358 -12.82 33.18 -17.98
N ILE A 359 -12.32 34.18 -18.71
CA ILE A 359 -10.89 34.37 -18.96
C ILE A 359 -10.15 34.75 -17.67
N LEU A 360 -10.79 35.46 -16.74
CA LEU A 360 -10.16 35.88 -15.48
C LEU A 360 -9.84 34.69 -14.57
N GLN A 361 -10.68 33.65 -14.61
CA GLN A 361 -10.45 32.41 -13.87
C GLN A 361 -9.81 31.30 -14.73
N GLY A 362 -9.77 31.48 -16.05
CA GLY A 362 -9.39 30.44 -17.00
C GLY A 362 -10.32 29.23 -16.91
N THR A 363 -11.63 29.47 -16.81
CA THR A 363 -12.67 28.43 -16.65
C THR A 363 -13.76 28.56 -17.68
N HIS A 364 -14.44 27.46 -17.98
CA HIS A 364 -15.61 27.43 -18.85
C HIS A 364 -16.88 27.36 -18.02
N LEU A 365 -17.84 28.23 -18.32
CA LEU A 365 -19.20 28.15 -17.81
C LEU A 365 -19.97 27.11 -18.63
N ILE A 366 -20.55 26.14 -17.95
CA ILE A 366 -21.38 25.10 -18.54
C ILE A 366 -22.79 25.22 -18.00
N HIS A 367 -23.77 25.10 -18.89
CA HIS A 367 -25.18 24.96 -18.56
C HIS A 367 -25.60 23.48 -18.62
N ILE A 368 -26.35 23.05 -17.62
CA ILE A 368 -26.85 21.68 -17.44
C ILE A 368 -28.38 21.75 -17.30
N SER A 369 -29.10 20.91 -18.04
CA SER A 369 -30.55 20.78 -17.87
C SER A 369 -30.88 20.17 -16.51
N THR A 370 -31.65 20.91 -15.71
CA THR A 370 -32.10 20.51 -14.36
C THR A 370 -33.47 19.81 -14.36
N GLU A 371 -34.09 19.61 -15.53
CA GLU A 371 -35.44 19.04 -15.65
C GLU A 371 -35.60 17.68 -14.94
N ARG A 372 -34.57 16.85 -15.02
CA ARG A 372 -34.51 15.50 -14.41
C ARG A 372 -33.96 15.52 -12.97
N LEU A 373 -33.65 16.70 -12.43
CA LEU A 373 -32.94 16.88 -11.17
C LEU A 373 -33.73 17.72 -10.15
N LYS A 374 -35.03 17.93 -10.37
CA LYS A 374 -35.91 18.75 -9.51
C LYS A 374 -35.97 18.28 -8.04
N ASN A 375 -35.71 17.00 -7.78
CA ASN A 375 -35.72 16.44 -6.43
C ASN A 375 -34.34 16.49 -5.74
N VAL A 376 -33.32 17.07 -6.38
CA VAL A 376 -31.97 17.16 -5.83
C VAL A 376 -31.88 18.42 -4.97
N VAL A 377 -31.70 18.23 -3.67
CA VAL A 377 -31.35 19.33 -2.75
C VAL A 377 -29.87 19.67 -2.94
N TRP A 378 -29.58 20.73 -3.69
CA TRP A 378 -28.22 21.03 -4.14
C TRP A 378 -27.27 21.41 -2.99
N GLU A 379 -27.76 22.03 -1.92
CA GLU A 379 -26.97 22.43 -0.75
C GLU A 379 -26.25 21.24 -0.11
N ASN A 380 -26.97 20.13 0.05
CA ASN A 380 -26.49 18.93 0.73
C ASN A 380 -25.96 17.85 -0.24
N SER A 381 -26.11 18.08 -1.53
CA SER A 381 -25.74 17.11 -2.56
C SER A 381 -24.22 17.03 -2.75
N LYS A 382 -23.71 15.79 -2.84
CA LYS A 382 -22.32 15.50 -3.26
C LYS A 382 -22.12 15.54 -4.78
N ARG A 383 -23.08 16.09 -5.54
CA ARG A 383 -23.02 16.22 -7.00
C ARG A 383 -22.23 17.44 -7.41
N LEU A 384 -21.41 17.29 -8.44
CA LEU A 384 -20.66 18.36 -9.10
C LEU A 384 -19.81 19.14 -8.10
N MET A 385 -19.26 18.48 -7.08
CA MET A 385 -18.42 19.15 -6.08
C MET A 385 -17.13 19.69 -6.74
N HIS A 386 -16.55 20.75 -6.19
CA HIS A 386 -15.21 21.22 -6.59
C HIS A 386 -14.23 20.05 -6.63
N GLY A 387 -13.58 19.82 -7.77
CA GLY A 387 -12.65 18.72 -7.98
C GLY A 387 -13.27 17.42 -8.50
N SER A 388 -14.59 17.38 -8.74
CA SER A 388 -15.23 16.25 -9.43
C SER A 388 -14.79 16.20 -10.89
N LEU A 389 -14.41 15.01 -11.37
CA LEU A 389 -14.10 14.78 -12.78
C LEU A 389 -15.39 14.55 -13.58
N LEU A 390 -15.47 15.23 -14.71
CA LEU A 390 -16.54 15.22 -15.68
C LEU A 390 -16.01 14.69 -17.01
N CYS A 391 -16.81 13.86 -17.64
CA CYS A 391 -16.56 13.31 -18.96
C CYS A 391 -17.71 13.75 -19.87
N LEU A 392 -17.44 14.59 -20.87
CA LEU A 392 -18.45 15.16 -21.76
C LEU A 392 -18.33 14.53 -23.14
N SER A 393 -19.42 14.00 -23.66
CA SER A 393 -19.43 13.29 -24.94
C SER A 393 -20.62 13.72 -25.81
N LYS A 394 -20.40 13.73 -27.13
CA LYS A 394 -21.47 13.86 -28.14
C LYS A 394 -21.86 12.54 -28.82
N ASP A 395 -21.03 11.51 -28.71
CA ASP A 395 -21.11 10.27 -29.49
C ASP A 395 -21.17 9.03 -28.59
N ASP A 396 -21.93 9.13 -27.51
CA ASP A 396 -22.12 8.06 -26.51
C ASP A 396 -20.83 7.57 -25.87
N PHE A 397 -19.86 8.44 -25.67
CA PHE A 397 -18.54 8.20 -25.10
C PHE A 397 -17.68 7.33 -26.03
N CYS A 398 -17.82 7.47 -27.34
CA CYS A 398 -16.79 6.98 -28.28
C CYS A 398 -15.59 7.93 -28.28
N SER A 399 -15.85 9.22 -28.08
CA SER A 399 -14.90 10.28 -27.78
C SER A 399 -15.45 11.17 -26.65
N PHE A 400 -14.56 11.81 -25.89
CA PHE A 400 -15.00 12.65 -24.78
C PHE A 400 -13.98 13.73 -24.41
N ILE A 401 -14.48 14.80 -23.81
CA ILE A 401 -13.71 15.89 -23.21
C ILE A 401 -13.70 15.65 -21.70
N LEU A 402 -12.51 15.72 -21.10
CA LEU A 402 -12.37 15.71 -19.65
C LEU A 402 -12.35 17.12 -19.08
N ALA A 403 -13.13 17.33 -18.03
CA ALA A 403 -13.16 18.58 -17.30
C ALA A 403 -13.27 18.33 -15.79
N THR A 404 -12.78 19.26 -14.99
CA THR A 404 -12.88 19.23 -13.53
C THR A 404 -13.73 20.40 -13.06
N VAL A 405 -14.64 20.18 -12.12
CA VAL A 405 -15.45 21.28 -11.57
C VAL A 405 -14.56 22.21 -10.75
N VAL A 406 -14.56 23.50 -11.07
CA VAL A 406 -13.82 24.54 -10.35
C VAL A 406 -14.72 25.28 -9.36
N LYS A 407 -15.93 25.64 -9.77
CA LYS A 407 -16.87 26.35 -8.89
C LYS A 407 -18.28 25.84 -9.11
N ARG A 408 -18.92 25.52 -7.99
CA ARG A 408 -20.35 25.18 -7.91
C ARG A 408 -21.01 26.08 -6.88
N ASP A 409 -21.92 26.92 -7.34
CA ASP A 409 -22.84 27.65 -6.48
C ASP A 409 -24.19 26.92 -6.48
N PRO A 410 -24.67 26.38 -5.35
CA PRO A 410 -25.94 25.68 -5.28
C PRO A 410 -27.12 26.50 -5.79
N GLN A 411 -27.14 27.81 -5.53
CA GLN A 411 -28.27 28.68 -5.87
C GLN A 411 -28.32 28.96 -7.37
N LEU A 412 -27.16 29.24 -8.00
CA LEU A 412 -27.06 29.42 -9.45
C LEU A 412 -27.32 28.10 -10.18
N LEU A 413 -26.87 26.99 -9.64
CA LEU A 413 -27.12 25.67 -10.22
C LEU A 413 -28.61 25.29 -10.16
N GLU A 414 -29.31 25.64 -9.10
CA GLU A 414 -30.75 25.39 -8.99
C GLU A 414 -31.56 26.27 -9.94
N LYS A 415 -31.25 27.57 -9.99
CA LYS A 415 -32.02 28.56 -10.78
C LYS A 415 -31.69 28.55 -12.26
N GLU A 416 -30.39 28.50 -12.59
CA GLU A 416 -29.88 28.70 -13.96
C GLU A 416 -29.24 27.44 -14.55
N GLY A 417 -28.97 26.41 -13.73
CA GLY A 417 -28.31 25.19 -14.20
C GLY A 417 -26.83 25.35 -14.51
N THR A 418 -26.16 26.38 -13.98
CA THR A 418 -24.78 26.75 -14.39
C THR A 418 -23.70 26.30 -13.39
N ILE A 419 -22.55 25.87 -13.92
CA ILE A 419 -21.32 25.57 -13.15
C ILE A 419 -20.07 26.01 -13.89
N HIS A 420 -18.99 26.31 -13.16
CA HIS A 420 -17.67 26.54 -13.77
C HIS A 420 -16.82 25.28 -13.75
N VAL A 421 -16.22 24.96 -14.89
CA VAL A 421 -15.33 23.82 -15.06
C VAL A 421 -14.01 24.25 -15.69
N ARG A 422 -12.97 23.44 -15.51
CA ARG A 422 -11.71 23.56 -16.24
C ARG A 422 -11.55 22.34 -17.12
N VAL A 423 -11.35 22.54 -18.41
CA VAL A 423 -11.04 21.46 -19.34
C VAL A 423 -9.60 21.02 -19.13
N GLU A 424 -9.34 19.71 -19.00
CA GLU A 424 -7.98 19.19 -18.74
C GLU A 424 -7.11 19.19 -20.01
N ASP A 425 -7.69 18.91 -21.19
CA ASP A 425 -6.98 19.02 -22.49
C ASP A 425 -7.75 19.90 -23.49
N LEU A 426 -7.16 21.06 -23.82
CA LEU A 426 -7.72 22.02 -24.76
C LEU A 426 -7.63 21.56 -26.23
N LYS A 427 -6.78 20.58 -26.55
CA LYS A 427 -6.66 20.05 -27.92
C LYS A 427 -7.97 19.40 -28.38
N ASP A 428 -8.61 18.67 -27.48
CA ASP A 428 -9.89 18.03 -27.78
C ASP A 428 -11.05 19.03 -27.76
N PHE A 429 -10.99 20.05 -26.91
CA PHE A 429 -12.03 21.08 -26.81
C PHE A 429 -12.36 21.76 -28.16
N LYS A 430 -11.34 22.09 -28.97
CA LYS A 430 -11.53 22.77 -30.26
C LYS A 430 -12.41 21.99 -31.25
N LYS A 431 -12.51 20.66 -31.11
CA LYS A 431 -13.28 19.78 -32.01
C LYS A 431 -14.80 19.81 -31.77
N TYR A 432 -15.26 20.40 -30.67
CA TYR A 432 -16.67 20.30 -30.23
C TYR A 432 -17.33 21.65 -29.93
N ASN A 433 -16.85 22.74 -30.55
CA ASN A 433 -17.40 24.07 -30.29
C ASN A 433 -18.90 24.16 -30.68
N SER A 434 -19.72 24.73 -29.79
CA SER A 434 -21.17 24.96 -29.98
C SER A 434 -22.10 23.71 -30.01
N GLU A 435 -21.63 22.55 -29.54
CA GLU A 435 -22.40 21.30 -29.51
C GLU A 435 -23.16 21.06 -28.18
N THR A 436 -24.10 20.12 -28.21
CA THR A 436 -24.79 19.63 -27.00
C THR A 436 -24.20 18.28 -26.57
N PHE A 437 -23.95 18.10 -25.28
CA PHE A 437 -23.27 16.94 -24.72
C PHE A 437 -24.13 16.15 -23.75
N VAL A 438 -23.82 14.86 -23.64
CA VAL A 438 -24.11 14.04 -22.46
C VAL A 438 -22.87 14.09 -21.57
N MET A 439 -23.06 14.42 -20.29
CA MET A 439 -21.98 14.52 -19.32
C MET A 439 -22.12 13.43 -18.25
N ALA A 440 -21.04 12.73 -18.00
CA ALA A 440 -20.91 11.76 -16.93
C ALA A 440 -19.99 12.31 -15.82
N GLU A 441 -20.48 12.26 -14.58
CA GLU A 441 -19.71 12.57 -13.38
C GLU A 441 -19.37 11.26 -12.65
N SER A 442 -18.08 11.07 -12.35
CA SER A 442 -17.65 9.97 -11.47
C SER A 442 -18.12 10.21 -10.03
N CYS A 443 -18.66 9.18 -9.38
CA CYS A 443 -19.00 9.27 -7.95
C CYS A 443 -17.75 9.27 -7.03
N VAL A 444 -16.58 8.92 -7.57
CA VAL A 444 -15.29 8.95 -6.86
C VAL A 444 -14.70 10.36 -6.90
N TYR A 445 -14.17 10.83 -5.77
CA TYR A 445 -13.64 12.18 -5.67
C TYR A 445 -12.23 12.31 -6.28
N PHE A 446 -12.17 12.74 -7.54
CA PHE A 446 -10.95 12.76 -8.36
C PHE A 446 -9.79 13.59 -7.77
N GLU A 447 -10.06 14.76 -7.20
CA GLU A 447 -9.02 15.68 -6.73
C GLU A 447 -8.06 15.03 -5.71
N VAL A 448 -8.56 14.12 -4.85
CA VAL A 448 -7.70 13.41 -3.90
C VAL A 448 -6.74 12.48 -4.63
N TYR A 449 -7.23 11.69 -5.58
CA TYR A 449 -6.41 10.79 -6.39
C TYR A 449 -5.41 11.57 -7.24
N ARG A 450 -5.84 12.66 -7.89
CA ARG A 450 -4.98 13.49 -8.74
C ARG A 450 -3.74 13.98 -8.00
N ASN A 451 -3.91 14.47 -6.78
CA ASN A 451 -2.81 15.00 -5.98
C ASN A 451 -1.88 13.87 -5.50
N VAL A 452 -2.43 12.74 -5.04
CA VAL A 452 -1.63 11.59 -4.58
C VAL A 452 -0.83 10.98 -5.74
N LEU A 453 -1.48 10.72 -6.89
CA LEU A 453 -0.84 10.12 -8.06
C LEU A 453 0.31 10.98 -8.58
N ARG A 454 0.16 12.31 -8.62
CA ARG A 454 1.23 13.23 -9.02
C ARG A 454 2.43 13.17 -8.08
N VAL A 455 2.20 13.08 -6.78
CA VAL A 455 3.28 12.97 -5.79
C VAL A 455 3.99 11.63 -5.95
N LEU A 456 3.26 10.53 -6.15
CA LEU A 456 3.86 9.22 -6.39
C LEU A 456 4.74 9.20 -7.64
N GLN A 457 4.33 9.88 -8.73
CA GLN A 457 5.15 10.00 -9.95
C GLN A 457 6.45 10.78 -9.74
N GLN A 458 6.48 11.68 -8.76
CA GLN A 458 7.64 12.55 -8.50
C GLN A 458 8.66 11.92 -7.55
N PHE A 459 8.27 10.95 -6.72
CA PHE A 459 9.21 10.30 -5.81
C PHE A 459 10.27 9.50 -6.56
N LYS A 460 11.51 9.68 -6.13
CA LYS A 460 12.67 8.85 -6.50
C LYS A 460 13.09 7.99 -5.32
N ALA A 461 13.82 6.90 -5.59
CA ALA A 461 14.30 5.97 -4.58
C ALA A 461 15.04 6.67 -3.44
N GLU A 462 15.89 7.66 -3.75
CA GLU A 462 16.74 8.37 -2.78
C GLU A 462 15.97 9.39 -1.93
N THR A 463 14.77 9.77 -2.39
CA THR A 463 13.97 10.84 -1.78
C THR A 463 12.77 10.33 -1.00
N LEU A 464 12.47 9.03 -1.07
CA LEU A 464 11.29 8.45 -0.43
C LEU A 464 11.45 8.50 1.10
N PRO A 465 10.62 9.28 1.82
CA PRO A 465 10.68 9.31 3.27
C PRO A 465 10.32 7.96 3.86
N MET A 466 11.04 7.55 4.91
CA MET A 466 10.79 6.29 5.62
C MET A 466 10.86 5.04 4.73
N GLU A 467 11.72 5.04 3.70
CA GLU A 467 11.88 3.94 2.73
C GLU A 467 11.87 2.55 3.39
N GLU A 468 12.69 2.35 4.42
CA GLU A 468 12.79 1.06 5.13
C GLU A 468 11.41 0.59 5.62
N ILE A 469 10.63 1.49 6.21
CA ILE A 469 9.30 1.20 6.76
C ILE A 469 8.33 0.87 5.63
N VAL A 470 8.32 1.71 4.60
CA VAL A 470 7.39 1.64 3.48
C VAL A 470 7.62 0.37 2.65
N LEU A 471 8.88 -0.07 2.51
CA LEU A 471 9.24 -1.31 1.84
C LEU A 471 9.09 -2.55 2.72
N GLY A 472 8.71 -2.42 3.98
CA GLY A 472 8.59 -3.56 4.90
C GLY A 472 9.94 -4.13 5.36
N LYS A 473 11.04 -3.36 5.24
CA LYS A 473 12.34 -3.69 5.83
C LYS A 473 12.29 -3.34 7.32
N GLU A 474 12.85 -4.20 8.19
CA GLU A 474 12.73 -4.12 9.66
C GLU A 474 12.79 -2.68 10.23
N ALA A 475 11.64 -2.22 10.74
CA ALA A 475 11.44 -0.85 11.21
C ALA A 475 11.07 -0.75 12.70
N GLN A 476 10.74 -1.87 13.35
CA GLN A 476 10.30 -1.86 14.75
C GLN A 476 11.47 -1.53 15.69
N GLY A 477 11.24 -0.63 16.65
CA GLY A 477 12.18 -0.34 17.74
C GLY A 477 13.19 0.78 17.46
N LYS A 478 13.19 1.42 16.27
CA LYS A 478 14.15 2.49 15.96
C LYS A 478 13.76 3.81 16.63
N LEU A 479 14.72 4.42 17.34
CA LEU A 479 14.59 5.75 17.92
C LEU A 479 14.52 6.84 16.83
N PRO A 480 13.81 7.95 17.05
CA PRO A 480 13.93 9.15 16.24
C PRO A 480 15.36 9.67 16.16
N LEU A 481 15.77 10.20 15.00
CA LEU A 481 17.15 10.66 14.76
C LEU A 481 17.64 11.67 15.80
N TYR A 482 16.78 12.60 16.23
CA TYR A 482 17.14 13.59 17.26
C TYR A 482 17.48 12.93 18.61
N LEU A 483 16.85 11.81 18.96
CA LEU A 483 17.18 11.06 20.18
C LEU A 483 18.45 10.22 20.03
N VAL A 484 18.72 9.70 18.83
CA VAL A 484 19.97 9.00 18.54
C VAL A 484 21.16 9.95 18.71
N ASN A 485 21.10 11.12 18.08
CA ASN A 485 22.17 12.11 18.16
C ASN A 485 22.44 12.55 19.61
N LEU A 486 21.39 12.80 20.40
CA LEU A 486 21.54 13.19 21.81
C LEU A 486 22.25 12.09 22.64
N LYS A 487 21.92 10.82 22.38
CA LYS A 487 22.60 9.69 23.04
C LYS A 487 24.06 9.58 22.65
N GLU A 488 24.37 9.74 21.36
CA GLU A 488 25.75 9.69 20.85
C GLU A 488 26.60 10.84 21.42
N GLU A 489 25.98 12.00 21.64
CA GLU A 489 26.60 13.16 22.30
C GLU A 489 26.70 13.01 23.84
N GLY A 490 26.21 11.92 24.42
CA GLY A 490 26.21 11.68 25.87
C GLY A 490 25.27 12.60 26.66
N LYS A 491 24.28 13.22 26.01
CA LYS A 491 23.31 14.12 26.64
C LYS A 491 22.13 13.35 27.21
N GLU A 492 21.61 13.82 28.35
CA GLU A 492 20.43 13.25 28.99
C GLU A 492 19.17 13.49 28.12
N VAL A 493 18.35 12.45 27.97
CA VAL A 493 17.10 12.49 27.19
C VAL A 493 15.93 12.68 28.14
N SER A 494 15.82 13.86 28.72
CA SER A 494 14.81 14.16 29.73
C SER A 494 13.77 15.16 29.24
N TYR A 495 12.49 14.85 29.49
CA TYR A 495 11.36 15.71 29.12
C TYR A 495 10.76 16.35 30.37
N ASN A 496 10.30 17.59 30.22
CA ASN A 496 9.35 18.21 31.12
C ASN A 496 7.92 17.80 30.73
N LEU A 497 7.28 17.01 31.58
CA LEU A 497 5.91 16.50 31.45
C LEU A 497 4.93 17.17 32.44
N SER A 498 5.34 18.21 33.17
CA SER A 498 4.48 18.84 34.19
C SER A 498 3.18 19.38 33.60
N MET A 499 3.24 19.88 32.36
CA MET A 499 2.07 20.40 31.61
C MET A 499 1.02 19.34 31.28
N LEU A 500 1.36 18.05 31.39
CA LEU A 500 0.43 16.96 31.12
C LEU A 500 -0.49 16.65 32.32
N SER A 501 -0.06 16.98 33.54
CA SER A 501 -0.82 16.77 34.78
C SER A 501 -1.46 18.06 35.28
N THR A 502 -2.51 17.92 36.08
CA THR A 502 -3.11 19.05 36.83
C THR A 502 -2.37 19.33 38.14
N SER A 503 -1.51 18.40 38.58
CA SER A 503 -0.75 18.49 39.83
C SER A 503 0.66 19.00 39.55
N ASP A 504 1.14 20.00 40.29
CA ASP A 504 2.53 20.49 40.21
C ASP A 504 3.44 19.52 40.98
N ASP A 505 3.92 18.48 40.29
CA ASP A 505 4.89 17.52 40.82
C ASP A 505 6.28 17.80 40.21
N ALA A 506 7.27 18.06 41.08
CA ALA A 506 8.65 18.31 40.67
C ALA A 506 9.26 17.14 39.88
N LEU A 507 8.81 15.91 40.14
CA LEU A 507 9.26 14.71 39.42
C LEU A 507 8.88 14.73 37.94
N LEU A 508 7.89 15.53 37.53
CA LEU A 508 7.49 15.67 36.14
C LEU A 508 8.38 16.62 35.33
N ARG A 509 9.28 17.38 35.97
CA ARG A 509 10.08 18.42 35.27
C ARG A 509 11.29 17.85 34.51
N ASN A 510 11.79 16.69 34.94
CA ASN A 510 12.99 16.06 34.38
C ASN A 510 12.79 14.53 34.31
N VAL A 511 12.05 14.06 33.31
CA VAL A 511 11.68 12.64 33.16
C VAL A 511 12.45 11.99 32.02
N ASP A 512 13.23 10.94 32.30
CA ASP A 512 13.82 10.10 31.25
C ASP A 512 12.72 9.34 30.49
N ILE A 513 12.43 9.78 29.27
CA ILE A 513 11.36 9.22 28.44
C ILE A 513 11.67 7.80 27.93
N LEU A 514 12.93 7.38 27.93
CA LEU A 514 13.34 6.04 27.52
C LEU A 514 12.99 5.01 28.60
N ARG A 515 12.97 5.46 29.86
CA ARG A 515 12.59 4.68 31.05
C ARG A 515 11.28 5.17 31.66
N LEU A 516 10.39 5.74 30.84
CA LEU A 516 9.17 6.43 31.31
C LEU A 516 8.34 5.60 32.31
N GLU A 517 8.14 4.31 32.03
CA GLU A 517 7.34 3.41 32.88
C GLU A 517 8.06 2.99 34.17
N GLU A 518 9.39 3.10 34.24
CA GLU A 518 10.18 2.82 35.44
C GLU A 518 10.20 4.03 36.38
N VAL A 519 10.18 5.24 35.79
CA VAL A 519 10.36 6.50 36.51
C VAL A 519 9.02 7.14 36.90
N LEU A 520 7.94 6.86 36.18
CA LEU A 520 6.64 7.53 36.37
C LEU A 520 5.45 6.57 36.34
N SER A 521 4.62 6.62 37.39
CA SER A 521 3.40 5.82 37.45
C SER A 521 2.26 6.45 36.61
N PRO A 522 1.37 5.65 35.99
CA PRO A 522 0.26 6.16 35.17
C PRO A 522 -0.64 7.16 35.89
N GLU A 523 -0.88 6.95 37.18
CA GLU A 523 -1.81 7.74 38.00
C GLU A 523 -1.36 9.20 38.14
N LYS A 524 -0.05 9.46 38.11
CA LYS A 524 0.51 10.82 38.20
C LYS A 524 0.13 11.72 37.02
N LEU A 525 -0.10 11.12 35.86
CA LEU A 525 -0.58 11.80 34.66
C LEU A 525 -2.10 11.63 34.45
N GLY A 526 -2.79 10.92 35.36
CA GLY A 526 -4.18 10.54 35.19
C GLY A 526 -4.42 9.59 34.02
N PHE A 527 -3.41 8.78 33.67
CA PHE A 527 -3.45 7.85 32.55
C PHE A 527 -3.72 6.43 33.04
N ASP A 528 -4.36 5.62 32.18
CA ASP A 528 -4.29 4.17 32.33
C ASP A 528 -2.96 3.61 31.78
N ARG A 529 -2.69 2.32 32.03
CA ARG A 529 -1.47 1.66 31.55
C ARG A 529 -1.31 1.70 30.02
N SER A 530 -2.41 1.58 29.28
CA SER A 530 -2.38 1.58 27.80
C SER A 530 -2.07 2.98 27.25
N GLN A 531 -2.58 4.02 27.89
CA GLN A 531 -2.32 5.42 27.56
C GLN A 531 -0.88 5.82 27.91
N MET A 532 -0.35 5.36 29.06
CA MET A 532 1.05 5.55 29.41
C MET A 532 1.99 4.90 28.38
N GLN A 533 1.69 3.65 27.99
CA GLN A 533 2.46 2.97 26.94
C GLN A 533 2.34 3.68 25.59
N ALA A 534 1.15 4.18 25.23
CA ALA A 534 0.95 4.97 24.02
C ALA A 534 1.79 6.26 24.02
N LEU A 535 1.87 6.96 25.16
CA LEU A 535 2.73 8.14 25.33
C LEU A 535 4.21 7.77 25.14
N LYS A 536 4.68 6.71 25.82
CA LYS A 536 6.07 6.22 25.71
C LYS A 536 6.44 5.92 24.26
N VAL A 537 5.61 5.12 23.57
CA VAL A 537 5.86 4.71 22.19
C VAL A 537 5.83 5.93 21.25
N ALA A 538 4.89 6.86 21.41
CA ALA A 538 4.81 8.07 20.60
C ALA A 538 6.03 9.00 20.75
N LEU A 539 6.60 9.10 21.94
CA LEU A 539 7.76 9.96 22.21
C LEU A 539 9.10 9.30 21.85
N THR A 540 9.18 7.97 21.88
CA THR A 540 10.45 7.24 21.74
C THR A 540 10.64 6.51 20.42
N GLN A 541 9.59 6.27 19.64
CA GLN A 541 9.68 5.50 18.39
C GLN A 541 9.60 6.40 17.16
N ARG A 542 10.37 6.07 16.12
CA ARG A 542 10.30 6.75 14.82
C ARG A 542 8.94 6.56 14.12
N LEU A 543 8.29 5.42 14.38
CA LEU A 543 6.90 5.14 13.97
C LEU A 543 6.14 4.53 15.15
N ALA A 544 5.00 5.12 15.49
CA ALA A 544 4.10 4.64 16.52
C ALA A 544 2.72 4.33 15.92
N ILE A 545 2.24 3.10 16.13
CA ILE A 545 0.87 2.71 15.78
C ILE A 545 0.08 2.58 17.09
N ILE A 546 -0.80 3.53 17.35
CA ILE A 546 -1.64 3.56 18.56
C ILE A 546 -3.06 3.19 18.18
N GLN A 547 -3.49 2.00 18.56
CA GLN A 547 -4.85 1.52 18.34
C GLN A 547 -5.71 1.85 19.56
N GLY A 548 -6.84 2.52 19.34
CA GLY A 548 -7.82 2.80 20.39
C GLY A 548 -9.24 2.52 19.90
N PRO A 549 -10.02 1.66 20.58
CA PRO A 549 -11.46 1.53 20.33
C PRO A 549 -12.23 2.86 20.46
N PRO A 550 -13.50 2.94 20.04
CA PRO A 550 -14.34 4.11 20.28
C PRO A 550 -14.38 4.46 21.78
N GLY A 551 -14.21 5.74 22.13
CA GLY A 551 -14.25 6.22 23.51
C GLY A 551 -12.96 6.09 24.32
N THR A 552 -11.89 5.47 23.83
CA THR A 552 -10.65 5.25 24.60
C THR A 552 -9.67 6.43 24.64
N GLY A 553 -10.16 7.65 24.39
CA GLY A 553 -9.34 8.85 24.53
C GLY A 553 -8.26 9.05 23.45
N LYS A 554 -8.43 8.56 22.22
CA LYS A 554 -7.46 8.79 21.11
C LYS A 554 -7.10 10.27 20.89
N THR A 555 -8.11 11.14 20.87
CA THR A 555 -7.91 12.59 20.78
C THR A 555 -7.15 13.11 22.00
N PHE A 556 -7.53 12.65 23.19
CA PHE A 556 -6.89 13.05 24.45
C PHE A 556 -5.40 12.69 24.49
N ILE A 557 -5.04 11.44 24.19
CA ILE A 557 -3.63 11.02 24.16
C ILE A 557 -2.85 11.76 23.06
N GLY A 558 -3.45 11.97 21.89
CA GLY A 558 -2.83 12.74 20.82
C GLY A 558 -2.52 14.19 21.24
N LEU A 559 -3.45 14.85 21.93
CA LEU A 559 -3.22 16.19 22.49
C LEU A 559 -2.09 16.18 23.51
N LYS A 560 -2.03 15.17 24.39
CA LYS A 560 -0.96 15.03 25.38
C LYS A 560 0.41 14.79 24.77
N VAL A 561 0.50 13.99 23.69
CA VAL A 561 1.73 13.81 22.91
C VAL A 561 2.19 15.14 22.30
N VAL A 562 1.28 15.89 21.65
CA VAL A 562 1.63 17.20 21.06
C VAL A 562 2.05 18.20 22.13
N GLN A 563 1.34 18.23 23.26
CA GLN A 563 1.67 19.09 24.40
C GLN A 563 3.05 18.75 24.98
N ALA A 564 3.39 17.46 25.11
CA ALA A 564 4.71 17.00 25.54
C ALA A 564 5.81 17.41 24.56
N LEU A 565 5.61 17.22 23.25
CA LEU A 565 6.57 17.63 22.24
C LEU A 565 6.79 19.14 22.25
N LEU A 566 5.72 19.94 22.26
CA LEU A 566 5.85 21.40 22.26
C LEU A 566 6.52 21.96 23.53
N SER A 567 6.24 21.36 24.69
CA SER A 567 6.89 21.73 25.97
C SER A 567 8.38 21.37 25.99
N ASN A 568 8.84 20.54 25.04
CA ASN A 568 10.20 20.05 24.93
C ASN A 568 10.83 20.36 23.56
N LYS A 569 10.41 21.46 22.91
CA LYS A 569 10.89 21.88 21.58
C LYS A 569 12.40 21.97 21.49
N GLN A 570 13.07 22.38 22.56
CA GLN A 570 14.53 22.52 22.67
C GLN A 570 15.30 21.19 22.46
N ILE A 571 14.61 20.05 22.58
CA ILE A 571 15.21 18.71 22.47
C ILE A 571 15.23 18.24 21.01
N TRP A 572 14.14 18.49 20.27
CA TRP A 572 13.96 17.93 18.93
C TRP A 572 14.05 18.97 17.79
N SER A 573 14.07 20.27 18.09
CA SER A 573 14.23 21.33 17.09
C SER A 573 15.70 21.64 16.83
N VAL A 574 16.08 21.69 15.54
CA VAL A 574 17.49 21.74 15.09
C VAL A 574 18.15 23.10 15.33
N ASN A 575 17.39 24.20 15.27
CA ASN A 575 17.90 25.55 15.53
C ASN A 575 17.24 26.16 16.76
N LYS A 576 18.00 26.17 17.87
CA LYS A 576 17.53 26.62 19.19
C LYS A 576 17.39 28.14 19.28
N ASP A 577 18.12 28.88 18.45
CA ASP A 577 18.26 30.34 18.55
C ASP A 577 17.48 31.13 17.48
N SER A 578 16.83 30.47 16.52
CA SER A 578 16.01 31.15 15.51
C SER A 578 14.56 31.31 15.95
N GLU A 579 14.00 32.53 15.83
CA GLU A 579 12.57 32.77 16.05
C GLU A 579 11.66 32.03 15.03
N GLU A 580 12.23 31.58 13.91
CA GLU A 580 11.53 30.88 12.84
C GLU A 580 11.16 29.42 13.21
N ILE A 581 9.97 28.98 12.80
CA ILE A 581 9.51 27.60 12.97
C ILE A 581 10.14 26.73 11.89
N GLN A 582 11.28 26.10 12.19
CA GLN A 582 11.96 25.23 11.22
C GLN A 582 11.45 23.78 11.20
N ASN A 583 10.82 23.32 12.29
CA ASN A 583 10.31 21.95 12.43
C ASN A 583 8.85 21.99 12.93
N PRO A 584 7.85 22.20 12.06
CA PRO A 584 6.45 22.17 12.46
C PRO A 584 5.96 20.74 12.74
N ILE A 585 5.03 20.58 13.68
CA ILE A 585 4.28 19.34 13.86
C ILE A 585 3.11 19.33 12.86
N LEU A 586 3.15 18.43 11.89
CA LEU A 586 2.06 18.25 10.93
C LEU A 586 1.01 17.27 11.49
N ILE A 587 -0.24 17.72 11.60
CA ILE A 587 -1.36 16.90 12.05
C ILE A 587 -2.32 16.71 10.88
N VAL A 588 -2.62 15.45 10.56
CA VAL A 588 -3.52 15.08 9.47
C VAL A 588 -4.68 14.26 10.05
N CYS A 589 -5.90 14.62 9.67
CA CYS A 589 -7.11 13.88 10.04
C CYS A 589 -7.96 13.63 8.80
N TYR A 590 -8.69 12.51 8.78
CA TYR A 590 -9.55 12.16 7.64
C TYR A 590 -10.74 13.11 7.46
N THR A 591 -11.27 13.68 8.55
CA THR A 591 -12.44 14.57 8.51
C THR A 591 -12.12 15.95 9.07
N ASN A 592 -12.76 16.98 8.51
CA ASN A 592 -12.67 18.35 9.01
C ASN A 592 -13.09 18.47 10.48
N HIS A 593 -14.12 17.72 10.89
CA HIS A 593 -14.63 17.75 12.26
C HIS A 593 -13.60 17.22 13.27
N ALA A 594 -12.93 16.11 12.96
CA ALA A 594 -11.87 15.58 13.81
C ALA A 594 -10.69 16.55 13.91
N LEU A 595 -10.32 17.19 12.78
CA LEU A 595 -9.27 18.21 12.76
C LEU A 595 -9.66 19.45 13.58
N ASP A 596 -10.91 19.92 13.47
CA ASP A 596 -11.45 21.03 14.26
C ASP A 596 -11.29 20.78 15.76
N GLN A 597 -11.79 19.64 16.24
CA GLN A 597 -11.69 19.26 17.66
C GLN A 597 -10.24 19.16 18.14
N PHE A 598 -9.35 18.64 17.30
CA PHE A 598 -7.94 18.50 17.65
C PHE A 598 -7.25 19.87 17.72
N VAL A 599 -7.50 20.75 16.76
CA VAL A 599 -6.94 22.11 16.75
C VAL A 599 -7.48 22.93 17.92
N GLU A 600 -8.77 22.85 18.24
CA GLU A 600 -9.35 23.49 19.43
C GLU A 600 -8.62 23.07 20.71
N GLY A 601 -8.35 21.77 20.86
CA GLY A 601 -7.55 21.25 21.98
C GLY A 601 -6.13 21.82 22.02
N ILE A 602 -5.46 21.91 20.87
CA ILE A 602 -4.11 22.50 20.77
C ILE A 602 -4.11 23.99 21.13
N LEU A 603 -5.14 24.72 20.71
CA LEU A 603 -5.27 26.16 20.94
C LEU A 603 -5.41 26.54 22.42
N GLN A 604 -5.66 25.56 23.30
CA GLN A 604 -5.65 25.72 24.75
C GLN A 604 -4.24 25.88 25.32
N PHE A 605 -3.21 25.32 24.67
CA PHE A 605 -1.83 25.35 25.16
C PHE A 605 -0.81 25.96 24.17
N THR A 606 -1.20 26.32 22.94
CA THR A 606 -0.37 27.13 22.04
C THR A 606 -1.21 27.95 21.07
N LYS A 607 -0.78 29.18 20.74
CA LYS A 607 -1.38 30.01 19.69
C LYS A 607 -0.67 29.89 18.33
N LYS A 608 0.48 29.22 18.29
CA LYS A 608 1.30 29.01 17.07
C LYS A 608 0.79 27.81 16.27
N ALA A 609 -0.51 27.75 16.01
CA ALA A 609 -1.16 26.71 15.24
C ALA A 609 -1.81 27.30 13.98
N VAL A 610 -1.69 26.59 12.86
CA VAL A 610 -2.27 26.99 11.56
C VAL A 610 -3.10 25.84 11.01
N ARG A 611 -4.39 26.09 10.76
CA ARG A 611 -5.26 25.11 10.10
C ARG A 611 -5.21 25.29 8.59
N ILE A 612 -4.90 24.22 7.87
CA ILE A 612 -4.91 24.17 6.40
C ILE A 612 -6.20 23.46 5.94
N GLY A 613 -6.90 24.05 4.97
CA GLY A 613 -8.16 23.52 4.43
C GLY A 613 -9.36 24.44 4.70
N SER A 614 -10.41 24.30 3.88
CA SER A 614 -11.63 25.09 3.97
C SER A 614 -12.73 24.37 4.78
N ARG A 615 -13.87 25.04 4.98
CA ARG A 615 -15.09 24.48 5.59
C ARG A 615 -14.90 23.99 7.04
N SER A 616 -14.15 24.74 7.84
CA SER A 616 -14.27 24.62 9.30
C SER A 616 -15.61 25.19 9.72
N LYS A 617 -16.23 24.58 10.74
CA LYS A 617 -17.43 25.11 11.40
C LYS A 617 -17.11 25.74 12.76
N SER A 618 -15.86 25.67 13.19
CA SER A 618 -15.42 26.20 14.48
C SER A 618 -15.01 27.65 14.35
N GLU A 619 -15.67 28.53 15.10
CA GLU A 619 -15.36 29.97 15.11
C GLU A 619 -13.94 30.22 15.66
N ILE A 620 -13.54 29.49 16.70
CA ILE A 620 -12.21 29.61 17.32
C ILE A 620 -11.11 29.24 16.32
N VAL A 621 -11.34 28.20 15.53
CA VAL A 621 -10.34 27.72 14.57
C VAL A 621 -10.30 28.59 13.30
N ASN A 622 -11.40 29.26 12.94
CA ASN A 622 -11.46 30.11 11.74
C ASN A 622 -10.40 31.22 11.76
N ASP A 623 -10.11 31.80 12.92
CA ASP A 623 -9.07 32.83 13.09
C ASP A 623 -7.64 32.30 12.87
N HIS A 624 -7.45 30.99 13.07
CA HIS A 624 -6.19 30.28 12.87
C HIS A 624 -6.13 29.56 11.52
N SER A 625 -7.12 29.75 10.64
CA SER A 625 -7.07 29.20 9.30
C SER A 625 -6.03 29.92 8.44
N LEU A 626 -5.35 29.19 7.56
CA LEU A 626 -4.36 29.77 6.64
C LEU A 626 -4.98 30.88 5.77
N TYR A 627 -6.26 30.76 5.42
CA TYR A 627 -6.99 31.79 4.69
C TYR A 627 -7.07 33.08 5.50
N SER A 628 -7.60 33.03 6.73
CA SER A 628 -7.73 34.20 7.59
C SER A 628 -6.38 34.83 7.93
N LEU A 629 -5.37 34.02 8.21
CA LEU A 629 -4.01 34.50 8.49
C LEU A 629 -3.39 35.21 7.26
N ARG A 630 -3.61 34.68 6.05
CA ARG A 630 -3.17 35.34 4.82
C ARG A 630 -3.91 36.63 4.56
N THR A 631 -5.22 36.68 4.82
CA THR A 631 -6.03 37.89 4.65
C THR A 631 -5.58 38.98 5.62
N LYS A 632 -5.46 38.66 6.92
CA LYS A 632 -4.94 39.58 7.95
C LYS A 632 -3.52 40.05 7.64
N SER A 633 -2.65 39.15 7.15
CA SER A 633 -1.29 39.52 6.74
C SER A 633 -1.27 40.43 5.50
N ARG A 634 -2.19 40.23 4.55
CA ARG A 634 -2.35 41.11 3.38
C ARG A 634 -2.86 42.50 3.78
N GLU A 635 -3.85 42.56 4.66
CA GLU A 635 -4.36 43.81 5.22
C GLU A 635 -3.27 44.58 5.99
N ASN A 636 -2.45 43.88 6.77
CA ASN A 636 -1.29 44.47 7.46
C ASN A 636 -0.13 44.84 6.51
N ARG A 637 -0.07 44.27 5.30
CA ARG A 637 0.93 44.59 4.26
C ARG A 637 0.52 45.73 3.34
N VAL A 638 -0.62 46.39 3.57
CA VAL A 638 -1.09 47.55 2.78
C VAL A 638 -0.10 48.75 2.80
N TYR A 639 1.01 48.69 3.54
CA TYR A 639 2.07 49.70 3.53
C TYR A 639 3.35 49.39 2.73
N VAL A 640 3.47 48.28 1.98
CA VAL A 640 4.69 48.05 1.16
C VAL A 640 4.37 47.61 -0.28
N CYS A 641 4.80 48.46 -1.22
CA CYS A 641 4.67 48.39 -2.68
C CYS A 641 4.78 46.99 -3.31
N ASN A 642 3.68 46.53 -3.92
CA ASN A 642 3.60 45.62 -5.08
C ASN A 642 2.14 45.30 -5.46
N ASP A 643 1.20 45.57 -4.57
CA ASP A 643 -0.22 45.32 -4.81
C ASP A 643 -0.84 46.28 -5.83
N ALA A 644 -0.30 47.50 -5.96
CA ALA A 644 -0.65 48.44 -7.01
C ALA A 644 -0.26 47.91 -8.40
N TYR A 645 0.97 47.39 -8.56
CA TYR A 645 1.44 46.79 -9.81
C TYR A 645 0.62 45.55 -10.19
N HIS A 646 0.31 44.65 -9.25
CA HIS A 646 -0.54 43.49 -9.55
C HIS A 646 -2.00 43.87 -9.80
N ARG A 647 -2.53 44.93 -9.17
CA ARG A 647 -3.85 45.48 -9.51
C ARG A 647 -3.86 46.12 -10.89
N GLU A 648 -2.84 46.89 -11.22
CA GLU A 648 -2.64 47.50 -12.53
C GLU A 648 -2.53 46.42 -13.60
N LYS A 649 -1.68 45.41 -13.43
CA LYS A 649 -1.60 44.26 -14.36
C LYS A 649 -2.87 43.44 -14.44
N ARG A 650 -3.64 43.30 -13.35
CA ARG A 650 -4.99 42.70 -13.42
C ARG A 650 -5.99 43.58 -14.15
N SER A 651 -5.87 44.91 -14.04
CA SER A 651 -6.73 45.87 -14.73
C SER A 651 -6.42 45.91 -16.22
N GLU A 652 -5.14 45.92 -16.59
CA GLU A 652 -4.67 45.77 -17.97
C GLU A 652 -5.15 44.44 -18.56
N LEU A 653 -4.99 43.33 -17.82
CA LEU A 653 -5.46 42.03 -18.28
C LEU A 653 -6.99 42.02 -18.44
N LYS A 654 -7.75 42.65 -17.54
CA LYS A 654 -9.20 42.82 -17.68
C LYS A 654 -9.57 43.61 -18.93
N ALA A 655 -8.88 44.70 -19.22
CA ALA A 655 -9.12 45.51 -20.42
C ALA A 655 -8.86 44.71 -21.71
N VAL A 656 -7.74 43.97 -21.77
CA VAL A 656 -7.42 43.09 -22.91
C VAL A 656 -8.46 41.97 -23.04
N VAL A 657 -8.93 41.42 -21.92
CA VAL A 657 -9.99 40.41 -21.89
C VAL A 657 -11.31 40.94 -22.43
N GLU A 658 -11.73 42.14 -22.03
CA GLU A 658 -12.93 42.79 -22.55
C GLU A 658 -12.82 43.02 -24.06
N GLU A 659 -11.67 43.48 -24.55
CA GLU A 659 -11.43 43.67 -25.98
C GLU A 659 -11.53 42.35 -26.77
N VAL A 660 -10.96 41.26 -26.23
CA VAL A 660 -11.04 39.93 -26.84
C VAL A 660 -12.47 39.40 -26.86
N LEU A 661 -13.23 39.58 -25.77
CA LEU A 661 -14.63 39.15 -25.69
C LEU A 661 -15.52 39.90 -26.69
N VAL A 662 -15.32 41.21 -26.85
CA VAL A 662 -16.02 42.01 -27.87
C VAL A 662 -15.73 41.49 -29.28
N LYS A 663 -14.46 41.20 -29.58
CA LYS A 663 -14.04 40.66 -30.88
C LYS A 663 -14.57 39.24 -31.12
N ASP A 664 -14.58 38.38 -30.12
CA ASP A 664 -15.15 37.02 -30.22
C ASP A 664 -16.67 37.05 -30.43
N HIS A 665 -17.38 37.95 -29.74
CA HIS A 665 -18.81 38.17 -29.94
C HIS A 665 -19.12 38.63 -31.38
N LEU A 666 -18.31 39.55 -31.93
CA LEU A 666 -18.43 39.98 -33.32
C LEU A 666 -18.18 38.84 -34.31
N ILE A 667 -17.15 38.03 -34.09
CA ILE A 667 -16.90 36.82 -34.89
C ILE A 667 -18.12 35.89 -34.85
N HIS A 668 -18.76 35.74 -33.69
CA HIS A 668 -19.96 34.93 -33.56
C HIS A 668 -21.15 35.50 -34.36
N LEU A 669 -21.39 36.81 -34.30
CA LEU A 669 -22.43 37.51 -35.06
C LEU A 669 -22.22 37.39 -36.57
N VAL A 670 -20.98 37.58 -37.04
CA VAL A 670 -20.60 37.40 -38.45
C VAL A 670 -20.82 35.96 -38.91
N ARG A 671 -20.45 34.95 -38.10
CA ARG A 671 -20.72 33.54 -38.41
C ARG A 671 -22.20 33.20 -38.53
N ARG A 672 -23.08 33.94 -37.84
CA ARG A 672 -24.54 33.83 -37.96
C ARG A 672 -25.13 34.66 -39.12
N LYS A 673 -24.29 35.25 -39.98
CA LYS A 673 -24.68 36.13 -41.10
C LYS A 673 -25.54 37.32 -40.65
N VAL A 674 -25.33 37.82 -39.44
CA VAL A 674 -25.98 39.06 -38.96
C VAL A 674 -25.32 40.24 -39.66
N ILE A 675 -26.12 41.15 -40.23
CA ILE A 675 -25.63 42.38 -40.83
C ILE A 675 -25.24 43.33 -39.70
N LEU A 676 -23.96 43.70 -39.64
CA LEU A 676 -23.41 44.60 -38.62
C LEU A 676 -23.23 46.00 -39.22
N HIS A 677 -23.68 47.02 -38.49
CA HIS A 677 -23.52 48.41 -38.88
C HIS A 677 -22.06 48.86 -38.74
N GLU A 678 -21.55 49.67 -39.66
CA GLU A 678 -20.15 50.15 -39.70
C GLU A 678 -19.70 50.79 -38.37
N ARG A 679 -20.57 51.63 -37.77
CA ARG A 679 -20.34 52.25 -36.46
C ARG A 679 -20.06 51.23 -35.36
N TYR A 680 -20.70 50.07 -35.40
CA TYR A 680 -20.52 49.03 -34.39
C TYR A 680 -19.16 48.34 -34.54
N LEU A 681 -18.71 48.14 -35.78
CA LEU A 681 -17.38 47.61 -36.10
C LEU A 681 -16.26 48.63 -35.79
N SER A 682 -16.55 49.93 -35.93
CA SER A 682 -15.66 51.04 -35.57
C SER A 682 -15.47 51.13 -34.06
N ILE A 683 -16.56 51.13 -33.28
CA ILE A 683 -16.52 51.17 -31.81
C ILE A 683 -15.76 49.97 -31.24
N ALA A 684 -15.84 48.81 -31.89
CA ALA A 684 -15.11 47.61 -31.51
C ALA A 684 -13.64 47.54 -32.00
N GLY A 685 -13.16 48.58 -32.69
CA GLY A 685 -11.78 48.64 -33.19
C GLY A 685 -11.45 47.58 -34.26
N CYS A 686 -12.45 47.17 -35.05
CA CYS A 686 -12.29 46.15 -36.10
C CYS A 686 -12.17 46.72 -37.52
N LEU A 687 -12.35 48.03 -37.68
CA LEU A 687 -12.14 48.74 -38.95
C LEU A 687 -10.86 49.57 -38.86
N SER A 688 -10.02 49.50 -39.88
CA SER A 688 -8.91 50.45 -40.03
C SER A 688 -9.43 51.81 -40.47
N ASP A 689 -8.66 52.87 -40.18
CA ASP A 689 -9.01 54.24 -40.56
C ASP A 689 -9.20 54.39 -42.09
N GLU A 690 -8.48 53.60 -42.88
CA GLU A 690 -8.64 53.53 -44.34
C GLU A 690 -10.03 53.00 -44.75
N PHE A 691 -10.53 51.97 -44.07
CA PHE A 691 -11.87 51.42 -44.36
C PHE A 691 -12.98 52.35 -43.89
N LEU A 692 -12.81 53.04 -42.77
CA LEU A 692 -13.74 54.07 -42.29
C LEU A 692 -13.86 55.23 -43.29
N ALA A 693 -12.75 55.68 -43.86
CA ALA A 693 -12.74 56.71 -44.89
C ALA A 693 -13.54 56.32 -46.15
N ILE A 694 -13.54 55.04 -46.54
CA ILE A 694 -14.31 54.53 -47.68
C ILE A 694 -15.82 54.60 -47.39
N PHE A 695 -16.25 54.23 -46.19
CA PHE A 695 -17.66 54.32 -45.77
C PHE A 695 -18.14 55.77 -45.65
N GLU A 696 -17.30 56.68 -45.14
CA GLU A 696 -17.60 58.11 -45.09
C GLU A 696 -17.67 58.77 -46.47
N GLN A 697 -16.87 58.31 -47.44
CA GLN A 697 -16.97 58.76 -48.83
C GLN A 697 -18.26 58.27 -49.49
N GLN A 698 -18.71 57.04 -49.23
CA GLN A 698 -19.96 56.51 -49.79
C GLN A 698 -21.22 57.14 -49.19
N SER A 699 -21.20 57.53 -47.91
CA SER A 699 -22.32 58.22 -47.26
C SER A 699 -22.49 59.67 -47.73
N LYS A 700 -21.44 60.32 -48.24
CA LYS A 700 -21.51 61.64 -48.89
C LYS A 700 -22.01 61.62 -50.33
N VAL A 701 -22.13 60.44 -50.94
CA VAL A 701 -22.61 60.24 -52.33
C VAL A 701 -24.07 59.77 -52.37
N ARG A 702 -24.72 59.60 -51.21
CA ARG A 702 -26.14 59.24 -51.10
C ARG A 702 -27.05 60.42 -50.79
#